data_AF-A0A4Y9Z7Y0-F1
#
_entry.id   AF-A0A4Y9Z7Y0-F1
#
_cell.length_a   1.000
_cell.length_b   1.000
_cell.length_c   1.000
_cell.angle_alpha   90.00
_cell.angle_beta   90.00
_cell.angle_gamma   90.00
#
_symmetry.space_group_name_H-M   'P 1'
#
loop_
_entity.id
_entity.type
_entity.pdbx_description
1 polymer ?
#
loop_
_entity_poly.entity_id
_entity_poly.type
_entity_poly.pdbx_seq_one_letter_code
_entity_poly.pdbx_strand_id
1 'polypeptide(L)'
;MSSRSSRTAPPPYTEGTINSRNETSPLNQDFPRYERRRSPPTDSTSRIPWPTGILVAAVLCFVTVPVFSGFLINNFRVQTLNRRIHTLEFRLAQYPPAPTELDNLRRQYSDLKREWDLGLAAHKQLQDYDAWAQDRAAFEHEREQWLLARWEYHIDQDKWEQHRQTITDDMETWRKSKEDFDVNKEIWEREKGEWENERQTWRQEREAREREQERERQKWDQDHKREQQRWDQDHERERQRWDRDHQEEHDRWMRERESRQQQWDEEADRFRSSEGNTLGLTWTQVESHHCVAHGTREYTARLTFDSDRACEQMPVNVNGVIFTGSARQECKKDGSTLVSRWYIDKNEASCKMYWGDLVEKGCSSGKRRFEARLSGLSDGDDWMAMCSSTPMDIRGQHFDRPMQCEDRGAFYGKFGMWEVNDNACWTGHRLHKTVGTAHYYDTPAMYPNLPRANSSSNSSARTAPPPYSPGQAPSNGQHETSPLNVVFPGYGARTEPCSTSTSKTPFKLSSVLIAMTYIALFGVISIQALHLAKYPPTRAELAELKQEWDLELTAHKQMQDYDKWAQDRLAFERERDQWLVARREYLIDQDNWEQQRQSYEDDTESWRRAQEDYNLTKTFWDSEREAWELERKRWAREQEKRDKEWKADADKHRRGEGNALGVTWTGIESHHCVAYGTREYTARIAFDAAQACKQMPLTVNGAVFSSPQECTQDEDSFVSRWHIDVGEASCKVYWGDLSNKGCHGQGSSKRRYEARLWGAAGGEWEWIHMCRSTPIDIHGQHFKSPTECEDRGTFYGMFGIWDVDDDTCA
;
A
#
# COMPACT_ATOMS: atom_id res chain seq x y z
N MET A 1 4.75 62.14 20.60
CA MET A 1 4.90 63.24 19.60
C MET A 1 4.55 62.71 18.22
N SER A 2 4.37 63.60 17.24
CA SER A 2 3.99 63.38 15.83
C SER A 2 4.69 62.21 15.12
N SER A 3 4.21 61.61 14.01
CA SER A 3 2.87 61.29 13.43
C SER A 3 3.02 61.15 11.89
N ARG A 4 2.45 60.10 11.27
CA ARG A 4 2.26 59.97 9.79
C ARG A 4 3.57 59.91 8.94
N SER A 5 3.62 59.37 7.71
CA SER A 5 2.67 58.61 6.88
C SER A 5 3.39 57.95 5.67
N SER A 6 2.68 57.02 5.00
CA SER A 6 2.72 56.72 3.55
C SER A 6 3.85 55.88 2.91
N ARG A 7 3.36 54.93 2.10
CA ARG A 7 4.04 54.01 1.18
C ARG A 7 4.71 54.72 0.00
N THR A 8 5.75 54.10 -0.57
CA THR A 8 5.88 53.86 -2.03
C THR A 8 6.68 52.56 -2.29
N ALA A 9 6.76 52.08 -3.53
CA ALA A 9 7.34 50.79 -3.93
C ALA A 9 8.51 50.94 -4.95
N PRO A 10 8.89 49.97 -5.82
CA PRO A 10 10.27 49.47 -5.90
C PRO A 10 11.11 49.93 -7.13
N PRO A 11 12.43 49.66 -7.16
CA PRO A 11 13.30 49.82 -8.33
C PRO A 11 13.32 48.58 -9.27
N PRO A 12 13.86 48.68 -10.51
CA PRO A 12 13.61 47.71 -11.59
C PRO A 12 14.84 46.89 -12.07
N TYR A 13 14.62 46.10 -13.12
CA TYR A 13 15.62 45.40 -13.94
C TYR A 13 16.70 46.33 -14.55
N THR A 14 17.86 45.75 -14.87
CA THR A 14 18.86 46.29 -15.80
C THR A 14 19.36 45.23 -16.78
N GLU A 15 19.64 45.63 -18.02
CA GLU A 15 20.20 44.79 -19.08
C GLU A 15 21.74 44.72 -19.00
N GLY A 16 22.34 43.63 -19.50
CA GLY A 16 23.78 43.38 -19.47
C GLY A 16 24.36 43.05 -20.84
N THR A 17 25.01 44.03 -21.47
CA THR A 17 25.39 44.04 -22.89
C THR A 17 26.41 42.97 -23.31
N ILE A 18 26.20 42.48 -24.54
CA ILE A 18 27.14 41.82 -25.47
C ILE A 18 28.62 42.11 -25.19
N ASN A 19 29.46 41.08 -25.25
CA ASN A 19 30.89 41.24 -25.54
C ASN A 19 31.39 40.10 -26.44
N SER A 20 32.31 40.40 -27.36
CA SER A 20 32.73 39.48 -28.43
C SER A 20 34.24 39.40 -28.57
N ARG A 21 34.76 38.17 -28.76
CA ARG A 21 36.02 37.90 -29.47
C ARG A 21 36.15 36.41 -29.83
N ASN A 22 36.83 36.16 -30.94
CA ASN A 22 37.16 34.82 -31.44
C ASN A 22 38.48 34.36 -30.79
N GLU A 23 38.73 33.04 -30.73
CA GLU A 23 39.88 32.44 -31.43
C GLU A 23 39.82 30.90 -31.53
N THR A 24 40.25 30.39 -32.69
CA THR A 24 40.78 29.04 -33.04
C THR A 24 40.18 27.74 -32.45
N SER A 25 39.56 26.97 -33.35
CA SER A 25 39.42 25.48 -33.35
C SER A 25 40.79 24.77 -33.57
N PRO A 26 40.92 23.42 -33.69
CA PRO A 26 39.89 22.35 -33.75
C PRO A 26 40.18 21.02 -32.99
N LEU A 27 39.16 20.13 -32.90
CA LEU A 27 39.30 18.69 -33.22
C LEU A 27 37.95 17.93 -33.26
N ASN A 28 37.91 16.90 -34.11
CA ASN A 28 36.83 15.95 -34.46
C ASN A 28 35.93 15.42 -33.32
N GLN A 29 34.62 15.20 -33.60
CA GLN A 29 34.13 13.87 -34.04
C GLN A 29 32.67 13.84 -34.57
N ASP A 30 32.43 12.85 -35.43
CA ASP A 30 31.34 12.69 -36.39
C ASP A 30 29.92 12.44 -35.84
N PHE A 31 28.91 12.94 -36.58
CA PHE A 31 27.55 12.36 -36.64
C PHE A 31 26.99 12.47 -38.08
N PRO A 32 26.56 11.37 -38.73
CA PRO A 32 26.07 11.42 -40.11
C PRO A 32 24.60 11.85 -40.20
N ARG A 33 24.35 12.92 -40.97
CA ARG A 33 23.01 13.42 -41.33
C ARG A 33 22.51 12.70 -42.59
N TYR A 34 21.47 11.88 -42.50
CA TYR A 34 20.91 11.22 -43.70
C TYR A 34 20.04 12.16 -44.53
N GLU A 35 20.28 12.20 -45.85
CA GLU A 35 19.70 13.16 -46.78
C GLU A 35 18.57 12.54 -47.62
N ARG A 36 17.56 13.35 -47.99
CA ARG A 36 16.36 12.94 -48.74
C ARG A 36 16.59 13.06 -50.26
N ARG A 37 16.58 11.94 -50.99
CA ARG A 37 16.53 11.93 -52.47
C ARG A 37 15.47 10.98 -53.03
N ARG A 38 14.88 11.37 -54.16
CA ARG A 38 13.98 10.56 -55.01
C ARG A 38 14.71 10.23 -56.31
N SER A 39 14.49 9.03 -56.87
CA SER A 39 14.36 8.75 -58.32
C SER A 39 14.08 7.25 -58.57
N PRO A 40 13.58 6.84 -59.76
CA PRO A 40 12.90 5.55 -59.96
C PRO A 40 13.67 4.62 -60.95
N PRO A 41 13.03 3.80 -61.83
CA PRO A 41 12.86 2.37 -61.61
C PRO A 41 13.49 1.45 -62.69
N THR A 42 13.53 0.15 -62.44
CA THR A 42 13.83 -0.89 -63.46
C THR A 42 12.95 -2.15 -63.28
N ASP A 43 12.78 -2.89 -64.38
CA ASP A 43 11.97 -4.11 -64.54
C ASP A 43 12.87 -5.33 -64.81
N SER A 44 12.43 -6.56 -64.46
CA SER A 44 12.76 -7.83 -65.16
C SER A 44 12.29 -9.13 -64.44
N THR A 45 11.27 -9.77 -65.03
CA THR A 45 11.09 -11.22 -65.30
C THR A 45 11.86 -12.32 -64.52
N SER A 46 11.13 -13.37 -64.08
CA SER A 46 11.59 -14.79 -64.11
C SER A 46 10.39 -15.77 -64.27
N ARG A 47 10.58 -17.11 -64.27
CA ARG A 47 9.68 -18.09 -64.97
C ARG A 47 9.43 -19.45 -64.26
N ILE A 48 8.17 -19.96 -64.34
CA ILE A 48 7.76 -21.40 -64.63
C ILE A 48 8.06 -22.46 -63.52
N PRO A 49 7.38 -23.66 -63.36
CA PRO A 49 6.35 -24.38 -64.17
C PRO A 49 5.04 -24.93 -63.49
N TRP A 50 3.97 -25.11 -64.31
CA TRP A 50 3.07 -26.30 -64.58
C TRP A 50 2.77 -27.46 -63.54
N PRO A 51 1.73 -28.36 -63.70
CA PRO A 51 0.83 -28.63 -64.86
C PRO A 51 -0.69 -29.02 -64.65
N THR A 52 -1.39 -29.30 -65.78
CA THR A 52 -2.54 -30.26 -66.06
C THR A 52 -4.06 -29.92 -65.94
N GLY A 53 -4.84 -30.39 -66.95
CA GLY A 53 -6.32 -30.62 -67.01
C GLY A 53 -7.15 -29.59 -67.83
N ILE A 54 -7.80 -29.77 -69.01
CA ILE A 54 -8.16 -30.80 -70.04
C ILE A 54 -9.72 -30.82 -70.29
N LEU A 55 -10.14 -30.96 -71.58
CA LEU A 55 -11.51 -30.99 -72.19
C LEU A 55 -12.09 -29.60 -72.65
N VAL A 56 -12.59 -29.31 -73.88
CA VAL A 56 -13.12 -30.05 -75.10
C VAL A 56 -14.58 -30.54 -74.94
N ALA A 57 -15.59 -30.35 -75.83
CA ALA A 57 -15.82 -29.76 -77.18
C ALA A 57 -17.27 -29.15 -77.25
N ALA A 58 -17.79 -28.33 -78.20
CA ALA A 58 -17.50 -27.91 -79.60
C ALA A 58 -18.30 -28.61 -80.75
N VAL A 59 -18.45 -27.92 -81.91
CA VAL A 59 -19.04 -28.31 -83.25
C VAL A 59 -20.40 -27.67 -83.67
N LEU A 60 -20.48 -27.29 -84.97
CA LEU A 60 -21.63 -26.76 -85.75
C LEU A 60 -22.13 -27.80 -86.79
N CYS A 61 -23.38 -27.71 -87.24
CA CYS A 61 -23.87 -28.39 -88.47
C CYS A 61 -24.85 -27.52 -89.30
N PHE A 62 -25.11 -27.95 -90.54
CA PHE A 62 -25.73 -27.20 -91.66
C PHE A 62 -26.74 -28.13 -92.42
N VAL A 63 -27.30 -27.63 -93.55
CA VAL A 63 -27.70 -28.39 -94.78
C VAL A 63 -29.20 -28.69 -95.04
N THR A 64 -29.67 -28.18 -96.20
CA THR A 64 -30.75 -28.63 -97.14
C THR A 64 -32.25 -28.31 -97.00
N VAL A 65 -32.82 -28.13 -98.21
CA VAL A 65 -34.22 -28.08 -98.66
C VAL A 65 -34.40 -29.17 -99.73
N PRO A 66 -35.61 -29.74 -99.92
CA PRO A 66 -36.00 -30.26 -101.23
C PRO A 66 -37.30 -29.64 -101.79
N VAL A 67 -37.45 -29.69 -103.11
CA VAL A 67 -38.57 -29.14 -103.89
C VAL A 67 -39.36 -30.28 -104.56
N PHE A 68 -40.69 -30.20 -104.65
CA PHE A 68 -41.47 -30.98 -105.61
C PHE A 68 -42.76 -30.26 -106.07
N SER A 69 -42.99 -30.29 -107.37
CA SER A 69 -44.28 -30.09 -108.05
C SER A 69 -44.92 -31.47 -108.36
N GLY A 70 -46.20 -31.63 -108.66
CA GLY A 70 -47.32 -30.68 -108.75
C GLY A 70 -48.16 -30.93 -110.00
N PHE A 71 -49.42 -31.38 -109.87
CA PHE A 71 -50.40 -31.47 -110.97
C PHE A 71 -51.86 -31.58 -110.47
N LEU A 72 -52.81 -31.37 -111.40
CA LEU A 72 -54.29 -31.41 -111.32
C LEU A 72 -54.98 -30.06 -111.06
N ILE A 73 -55.52 -29.50 -112.16
CA ILE A 73 -56.23 -28.22 -112.24
C ILE A 73 -57.60 -28.48 -112.88
N ASN A 74 -58.70 -28.11 -112.20
CA ASN A 74 -59.85 -27.39 -112.81
C ASN A 74 -60.99 -27.03 -111.86
N ASN A 75 -61.16 -27.69 -110.70
CA ASN A 75 -62.08 -27.21 -109.64
C ASN A 75 -61.51 -26.04 -108.81
N PHE A 76 -60.41 -25.43 -109.25
CA PHE A 76 -59.54 -24.64 -108.39
C PHE A 76 -60.01 -23.19 -108.17
N ARG A 77 -60.66 -22.52 -109.14
CA ARG A 77 -60.75 -21.04 -109.14
C ARG A 77 -61.41 -20.43 -107.89
N VAL A 78 -62.57 -20.93 -107.46
CA VAL A 78 -63.25 -20.39 -106.25
C VAL A 78 -62.46 -20.71 -104.97
N GLN A 79 -61.99 -21.94 -104.82
CA GLN A 79 -61.17 -22.33 -103.66
C GLN A 79 -59.78 -21.67 -103.64
N THR A 80 -59.24 -21.23 -104.79
CA THR A 80 -57.97 -20.50 -104.88
C THR A 80 -58.11 -19.08 -104.37
N LEU A 81 -59.24 -18.41 -104.68
CA LEU A 81 -59.56 -17.11 -104.12
C LEU A 81 -59.65 -17.19 -102.59
N ASN A 82 -60.43 -18.14 -102.07
CA ASN A 82 -60.57 -18.29 -100.62
C ASN A 82 -59.27 -18.70 -99.91
N ARG A 83 -58.46 -19.60 -100.51
CA ARG A 83 -57.10 -19.89 -100.02
C ARG A 83 -56.18 -18.68 -100.07
N ARG A 84 -56.28 -17.81 -101.08
CA ARG A 84 -55.45 -16.59 -101.17
C ARG A 84 -55.81 -15.58 -100.09
N ILE A 85 -57.10 -15.41 -99.79
CA ILE A 85 -57.58 -14.57 -98.69
C ILE A 85 -57.02 -15.09 -97.35
N HIS A 86 -57.27 -16.36 -96.99
CA HIS A 86 -56.70 -16.94 -95.77
C HIS A 86 -55.17 -16.95 -95.73
N THR A 87 -54.47 -17.05 -96.87
CA THR A 87 -52.99 -16.95 -96.90
C THR A 87 -52.50 -15.52 -96.67
N LEU A 88 -53.28 -14.49 -97.05
CA LEU A 88 -52.98 -13.09 -96.76
C LEU A 88 -53.27 -12.77 -95.29
N GLU A 89 -54.40 -13.24 -94.76
CA GLU A 89 -54.76 -13.13 -93.34
C GLU A 89 -53.71 -13.80 -92.43
N PHE A 90 -53.34 -15.05 -92.73
CA PHE A 90 -52.31 -15.78 -91.98
C PHE A 90 -50.94 -15.09 -92.01
N ARG A 91 -50.60 -14.39 -93.10
CA ARG A 91 -49.37 -13.60 -93.18
C ARG A 91 -49.44 -12.30 -92.38
N LEU A 92 -50.59 -11.60 -92.42
CA LEU A 92 -50.84 -10.41 -91.61
C LEU A 92 -50.87 -10.73 -90.10
N ALA A 93 -51.28 -11.93 -89.72
CA ALA A 93 -51.34 -12.38 -88.32
C ALA A 93 -49.99 -12.80 -87.72
N GLN A 94 -48.91 -12.94 -88.50
CA GLN A 94 -47.64 -13.49 -88.01
C GLN A 94 -46.48 -12.47 -87.88
N TYR A 95 -46.48 -11.37 -88.63
CA TYR A 95 -45.47 -10.30 -88.49
C TYR A 95 -46.02 -8.95 -88.97
N PRO A 96 -45.72 -7.81 -88.32
CA PRO A 96 -46.00 -6.49 -88.87
C PRO A 96 -45.12 -6.25 -90.12
N PRO A 97 -45.72 -6.01 -91.30
CA PRO A 97 -44.97 -5.89 -92.56
C PRO A 97 -44.23 -4.55 -92.68
N ALA A 98 -43.15 -4.52 -93.45
CA ALA A 98 -42.45 -3.26 -93.74
C ALA A 98 -43.35 -2.31 -94.57
N PRO A 99 -43.17 -0.97 -94.51
CA PRO A 99 -44.04 -0.02 -95.23
C PRO A 99 -44.13 -0.28 -96.75
N THR A 100 -43.07 -0.79 -97.36
CA THR A 100 -43.00 -1.17 -98.78
C THR A 100 -43.76 -2.46 -99.12
N GLU A 101 -43.97 -3.36 -98.17
CA GLU A 101 -44.84 -4.53 -98.32
C GLU A 101 -46.31 -4.14 -98.17
N LEU A 102 -46.63 -3.21 -97.27
CA LEU A 102 -48.00 -2.71 -97.06
C LEU A 102 -48.61 -2.13 -98.35
N ASP A 103 -47.84 -1.37 -99.13
CA ASP A 103 -48.29 -0.83 -100.41
C ASP A 103 -48.37 -1.89 -101.54
N ASN A 104 -47.59 -2.98 -101.47
CA ASN A 104 -47.77 -4.12 -102.38
C ASN A 104 -49.02 -4.93 -102.02
N LEU A 105 -49.31 -5.11 -100.73
CA LEU A 105 -50.54 -5.74 -100.24
C LEU A 105 -51.78 -4.92 -100.63
N ARG A 106 -51.72 -3.59 -100.52
CA ARG A 106 -52.78 -2.69 -101.03
C ARG A 106 -53.06 -2.89 -102.52
N ARG A 107 -52.02 -2.97 -103.36
CA ARG A 107 -52.18 -3.21 -104.81
C ARG A 107 -52.86 -4.55 -105.08
N GLN A 108 -52.36 -5.63 -104.46
CA GLN A 108 -52.96 -6.96 -104.60
C GLN A 108 -54.41 -7.02 -104.13
N TYR A 109 -54.76 -6.30 -103.05
CA TYR A 109 -56.14 -6.18 -102.58
C TYR A 109 -57.04 -5.38 -103.56
N SER A 110 -56.55 -4.29 -104.16
CA SER A 110 -57.30 -3.56 -105.19
C SER A 110 -57.50 -4.37 -106.47
N ASP A 111 -56.54 -5.22 -106.85
CA ASP A 111 -56.67 -6.13 -108.00
C ASP A 111 -57.67 -7.27 -107.69
N LEU A 112 -57.61 -7.89 -106.50
CA LEU A 112 -58.61 -8.87 -106.07
C LEU A 112 -60.02 -8.28 -106.03
N LYS A 113 -60.17 -7.05 -105.52
CA LYS A 113 -61.47 -6.36 -105.50
C LYS A 113 -62.00 -6.11 -106.91
N ARG A 114 -61.13 -5.78 -107.86
CA ARG A 114 -61.49 -5.62 -109.28
C ARG A 114 -61.90 -6.95 -109.93
N GLU A 115 -61.28 -8.09 -109.57
CA GLU A 115 -61.75 -9.42 -109.98
C GLU A 115 -63.12 -9.76 -109.36
N TRP A 116 -63.34 -9.41 -108.08
CA TRP A 116 -64.62 -9.59 -107.39
C TRP A 116 -65.76 -8.78 -108.02
N ASP A 117 -65.53 -7.49 -108.31
CA ASP A 117 -66.52 -6.61 -108.93
C ASP A 117 -66.86 -7.06 -110.38
N LEU A 118 -65.93 -7.71 -111.08
CA LEU A 118 -66.19 -8.38 -112.37
C LEU A 118 -67.04 -9.66 -112.21
N GLY A 119 -66.80 -10.46 -111.15
CA GLY A 119 -67.66 -11.59 -110.80
C GLY A 119 -69.08 -11.15 -110.44
N LEU A 120 -69.21 -10.07 -109.67
CA LEU A 120 -70.49 -9.45 -109.30
C LEU A 120 -71.26 -8.94 -110.53
N ALA A 121 -70.57 -8.42 -111.54
CA ALA A 121 -71.17 -8.03 -112.81
C ALA A 121 -71.68 -9.25 -113.62
N ALA A 122 -70.96 -10.37 -113.60
CA ALA A 122 -71.35 -11.60 -114.28
C ALA A 122 -72.53 -12.33 -113.62
N HIS A 123 -72.63 -12.30 -112.29
CA HIS A 123 -73.73 -12.99 -111.58
C HIS A 123 -75.08 -12.27 -111.72
N LYS A 124 -75.07 -10.96 -112.00
CA LYS A 124 -76.26 -10.08 -112.09
C LYS A 124 -77.21 -10.37 -113.28
N GLN A 125 -76.98 -11.44 -114.04
CA GLN A 125 -77.89 -11.94 -115.09
C GLN A 125 -78.73 -13.17 -114.68
N LEU A 126 -78.53 -13.71 -113.47
CA LEU A 126 -79.38 -14.78 -112.92
C LEU A 126 -80.21 -14.24 -111.76
N GLN A 127 -81.50 -14.57 -111.74
CA GLN A 127 -82.44 -14.10 -110.71
C GLN A 127 -82.39 -14.99 -109.47
N ASP A 128 -81.47 -14.69 -108.55
CA ASP A 128 -81.53 -15.16 -107.16
C ASP A 128 -81.07 -14.02 -106.24
N TYR A 129 -82.03 -13.26 -105.72
CA TYR A 129 -81.76 -11.96 -105.06
C TYR A 129 -81.61 -12.09 -103.54
N ASP A 130 -82.23 -13.11 -102.94
CA ASP A 130 -82.35 -13.25 -101.49
C ASP A 130 -81.10 -13.88 -100.86
N ALA A 131 -80.44 -14.82 -101.55
CA ALA A 131 -79.15 -15.36 -101.12
C ALA A 131 -78.07 -14.26 -101.04
N TRP A 132 -78.00 -13.42 -102.08
CA TRP A 132 -77.03 -12.31 -102.16
C TRP A 132 -77.25 -11.23 -101.10
N ALA A 133 -78.48 -11.03 -100.63
CA ALA A 133 -78.78 -10.12 -99.53
C ALA A 133 -78.19 -10.62 -98.19
N GLN A 134 -78.19 -11.94 -97.96
CA GLN A 134 -77.60 -12.55 -96.76
C GLN A 134 -76.07 -12.50 -96.81
N ASP A 135 -75.46 -12.86 -97.95
CA ASP A 135 -74.00 -12.75 -98.14
C ASP A 135 -73.48 -11.31 -97.95
N ARG A 136 -74.24 -10.31 -98.44
CA ARG A 136 -73.90 -8.90 -98.19
C ARG A 136 -73.97 -8.54 -96.72
N ALA A 137 -75.02 -8.94 -96.01
CA ALA A 137 -75.18 -8.64 -94.59
C ALA A 137 -74.07 -9.29 -93.74
N ALA A 138 -73.68 -10.52 -94.08
CA ALA A 138 -72.53 -11.20 -93.46
C ALA A 138 -71.22 -10.43 -93.71
N PHE A 139 -70.92 -10.06 -94.95
CA PHE A 139 -69.71 -9.32 -95.30
C PHE A 139 -69.67 -7.91 -94.66
N GLU A 140 -70.81 -7.22 -94.55
CA GLU A 140 -70.87 -5.92 -93.88
C GLU A 140 -70.64 -6.06 -92.36
N HIS A 141 -71.13 -7.13 -91.73
CA HIS A 141 -70.87 -7.43 -90.32
C HIS A 141 -69.40 -7.83 -90.06
N GLU A 142 -68.80 -8.71 -90.89
CA GLU A 142 -67.37 -9.05 -90.81
C GLU A 142 -66.48 -7.82 -90.99
N ARG A 143 -66.85 -6.91 -91.90
CA ARG A 143 -66.15 -5.63 -92.11
C ARG A 143 -66.23 -4.72 -90.89
N GLU A 144 -67.34 -4.68 -90.16
CA GLU A 144 -67.46 -3.92 -88.92
C GLU A 144 -66.62 -4.53 -87.79
N GLN A 145 -66.64 -5.86 -87.63
CA GLN A 145 -65.75 -6.54 -86.68
C GLN A 145 -64.26 -6.30 -87.00
N TRP A 146 -63.86 -6.34 -88.28
CA TRP A 146 -62.48 -6.04 -88.69
C TRP A 146 -62.07 -4.58 -88.39
N LEU A 147 -62.99 -3.63 -88.53
CA LEU A 147 -62.73 -2.23 -88.19
C LEU A 147 -62.59 -2.02 -86.67
N LEU A 148 -63.37 -2.73 -85.86
CA LEU A 148 -63.23 -2.74 -84.40
C LEU A 148 -61.90 -3.37 -83.97
N ALA A 149 -61.61 -4.61 -84.42
CA ALA A 149 -60.36 -5.30 -84.09
C ALA A 149 -59.11 -4.51 -84.52
N ARG A 150 -59.19 -3.77 -85.64
CA ARG A 150 -58.11 -2.87 -86.07
C ARG A 150 -57.98 -1.62 -85.20
N TRP A 151 -59.08 -1.07 -84.68
CA TRP A 151 -59.06 0.05 -83.76
C TRP A 151 -58.48 -0.36 -82.39
N GLU A 152 -58.87 -1.54 -81.90
CA GLU A 152 -58.30 -2.17 -80.71
C GLU A 152 -56.80 -2.44 -80.88
N TYR A 153 -56.35 -2.97 -82.02
CA TYR A 153 -54.93 -3.15 -82.34
C TYR A 153 -54.15 -1.83 -82.28
N HIS A 154 -54.70 -0.73 -82.81
CA HIS A 154 -54.04 0.57 -82.73
C HIS A 154 -53.98 1.10 -81.30
N ILE A 155 -55.03 0.91 -80.49
CA ILE A 155 -55.02 1.24 -79.06
C ILE A 155 -53.96 0.43 -78.29
N ASP A 156 -53.83 -0.86 -78.57
CA ASP A 156 -52.83 -1.71 -77.91
C ASP A 156 -51.41 -1.40 -78.39
N GLN A 157 -51.23 -0.94 -79.63
CA GLN A 157 -49.96 -0.37 -80.09
C GLN A 157 -49.62 0.93 -79.32
N ASP A 158 -50.56 1.87 -79.18
CA ASP A 158 -50.36 3.12 -78.44
C ASP A 158 -50.01 2.84 -76.96
N LYS A 159 -50.68 1.87 -76.31
CA LYS A 159 -50.31 1.39 -74.96
C LYS A 159 -48.90 0.81 -74.92
N TRP A 160 -48.50 0.02 -75.93
CA TRP A 160 -47.16 -0.56 -76.01
C TRP A 160 -46.09 0.53 -76.12
N GLU A 161 -46.33 1.56 -76.93
CA GLU A 161 -45.41 2.68 -77.11
C GLU A 161 -45.32 3.56 -75.86
N GLN A 162 -46.44 3.79 -75.16
CA GLN A 162 -46.44 4.42 -73.83
C GLN A 162 -45.65 3.59 -72.80
N HIS A 163 -45.85 2.26 -72.76
CA HIS A 163 -45.14 1.39 -71.82
C HIS A 163 -43.62 1.31 -72.12
N ARG A 164 -43.25 1.32 -73.41
CA ARG A 164 -41.85 1.45 -73.85
C ARG A 164 -41.24 2.76 -73.37
N GLN A 165 -41.99 3.86 -73.40
CA GLN A 165 -41.53 5.14 -72.88
C GLN A 165 -41.35 5.08 -71.36
N THR A 166 -42.32 4.57 -70.59
CA THR A 166 -42.17 4.45 -69.12
C THR A 166 -40.95 3.60 -68.73
N ILE A 167 -40.68 2.49 -69.44
CA ILE A 167 -39.47 1.68 -69.20
C ILE A 167 -38.19 2.49 -69.48
N THR A 168 -38.19 3.34 -70.49
CA THR A 168 -37.04 4.19 -70.85
C THR A 168 -36.81 5.28 -69.78
N ASP A 169 -37.89 5.90 -69.29
CA ASP A 169 -37.85 6.94 -68.27
C ASP A 169 -37.44 6.35 -66.89
N ASP A 170 -37.91 5.14 -66.56
CA ASP A 170 -37.47 4.37 -65.38
C ASP A 170 -35.99 4.00 -65.47
N MET A 171 -35.51 3.55 -66.65
CA MET A 171 -34.09 3.24 -66.85
C MET A 171 -33.19 4.47 -66.73
N GLU A 172 -33.63 5.64 -67.18
CA GLU A 172 -32.89 6.88 -66.94
C GLU A 172 -32.98 7.34 -65.46
N THR A 173 -34.11 7.15 -64.79
CA THR A 173 -34.25 7.45 -63.37
C THR A 173 -33.33 6.55 -62.52
N TRP A 174 -33.24 5.27 -62.86
CA TRP A 174 -32.28 4.33 -62.25
C TRP A 174 -30.83 4.71 -62.55
N ARG A 175 -30.52 5.16 -63.78
CA ARG A 175 -29.19 5.69 -64.14
C ARG A 175 -28.79 6.87 -63.24
N LYS A 176 -29.68 7.87 -63.08
CA LYS A 176 -29.45 9.03 -62.22
C LYS A 176 -29.28 8.62 -60.76
N SER A 177 -30.18 7.80 -60.22
CA SER A 177 -30.08 7.28 -58.85
C SER A 177 -28.80 6.47 -58.60
N LYS A 178 -28.23 5.83 -59.63
CA LYS A 178 -26.93 5.16 -59.53
C LYS A 178 -25.77 6.17 -59.56
N GLU A 179 -25.83 7.18 -60.41
CA GLU A 179 -24.85 8.27 -60.44
C GLU A 179 -24.81 9.00 -59.07
N ASP A 180 -25.97 9.28 -58.47
CA ASP A 180 -26.09 9.82 -57.11
C ASP A 180 -25.53 8.86 -56.04
N PHE A 181 -25.73 7.54 -56.18
CA PHE A 181 -25.18 6.55 -55.25
C PHE A 181 -23.64 6.48 -55.33
N ASP A 182 -23.08 6.45 -56.54
CA ASP A 182 -21.63 6.41 -56.75
C ASP A 182 -20.98 7.73 -56.26
N VAL A 183 -21.62 8.89 -56.42
CA VAL A 183 -21.19 10.17 -55.82
C VAL A 183 -21.24 10.15 -54.29
N ASN A 184 -22.34 9.69 -53.68
CA ASN A 184 -22.44 9.59 -52.21
C ASN A 184 -21.41 8.62 -51.63
N LYS A 185 -21.06 7.56 -52.37
CA LYS A 185 -19.98 6.63 -51.99
C LYS A 185 -18.59 7.29 -52.06
N GLU A 186 -18.32 8.15 -53.05
CA GLU A 186 -17.07 8.94 -53.10
C GLU A 186 -16.98 9.97 -51.97
N ILE A 187 -18.10 10.53 -51.52
CA ILE A 187 -18.16 11.39 -50.33
C ILE A 187 -17.84 10.55 -49.08
N TRP A 188 -18.50 9.41 -48.89
CA TRP A 188 -18.28 8.54 -47.72
C TRP A 188 -16.84 8.02 -47.59
N GLU A 189 -16.21 7.57 -48.68
CA GLU A 189 -14.80 7.15 -48.65
C GLU A 189 -13.84 8.32 -48.34
N ARG A 190 -14.22 9.57 -48.69
CA ARG A 190 -13.46 10.78 -48.33
C ARG A 190 -13.60 11.11 -46.85
N GLU A 191 -14.83 11.16 -46.33
CA GLU A 191 -15.12 11.39 -44.90
C GLU A 191 -14.45 10.33 -44.03
N LYS A 192 -14.48 9.06 -44.46
CA LYS A 192 -13.74 7.97 -43.82
C LYS A 192 -12.23 8.17 -43.85
N GLY A 193 -11.67 8.64 -44.98
CA GLY A 193 -10.26 9.00 -45.07
C GLY A 193 -9.87 10.17 -44.16
N GLU A 194 -10.75 11.17 -44.00
CA GLU A 194 -10.57 12.28 -43.06
C GLU A 194 -10.62 11.79 -41.60
N TRP A 195 -11.58 10.92 -41.26
CA TRP A 195 -11.66 10.22 -39.97
C TRP A 195 -10.44 9.34 -39.65
N GLU A 196 -9.88 8.65 -40.64
CA GLU A 196 -8.67 7.84 -40.49
C GLU A 196 -7.44 8.73 -40.24
N ASN A 197 -7.35 9.89 -40.91
CA ASN A 197 -6.31 10.89 -40.67
C ASN A 197 -6.45 11.54 -39.28
N GLU A 198 -7.66 11.89 -38.84
CA GLU A 198 -7.88 12.42 -37.48
C GLU A 198 -7.53 11.37 -36.42
N ARG A 199 -7.88 10.10 -36.64
CA ARG A 199 -7.49 8.97 -35.77
C ARG A 199 -5.99 8.68 -35.79
N GLN A 200 -5.22 9.23 -36.75
CA GLN A 200 -3.76 9.24 -36.73
C GLN A 200 -3.22 10.44 -35.94
N THR A 201 -3.77 11.66 -36.12
CA THR A 201 -3.33 12.83 -35.33
C THR A 201 -3.62 12.65 -33.84
N TRP A 202 -4.82 12.18 -33.46
CA TRP A 202 -5.14 11.85 -32.05
C TRP A 202 -4.17 10.83 -31.45
N ARG A 203 -3.71 9.83 -32.22
CA ARG A 203 -2.69 8.87 -31.76
C ARG A 203 -1.34 9.54 -31.56
N GLN A 204 -0.88 10.33 -32.53
CA GLN A 204 0.40 11.05 -32.46
C GLN A 204 0.41 12.07 -31.31
N GLU A 205 -0.72 12.73 -31.02
CA GLU A 205 -0.83 13.62 -29.87
C GLU A 205 -0.78 12.87 -28.52
N ARG A 206 -1.42 11.70 -28.40
CA ARG A 206 -1.30 10.89 -27.17
C ARG A 206 0.15 10.45 -26.96
N GLU A 207 0.80 9.91 -27.99
CA GLU A 207 2.23 9.56 -27.91
C GLU A 207 3.11 10.78 -27.57
N ALA A 208 2.77 11.97 -28.06
CA ALA A 208 3.49 13.20 -27.72
C ALA A 208 3.30 13.58 -26.24
N ARG A 209 2.05 13.56 -25.74
CA ARG A 209 1.71 13.82 -24.33
C ARG A 209 2.34 12.78 -23.39
N GLU A 210 2.34 11.51 -23.76
CA GLU A 210 3.00 10.43 -23.02
C GLU A 210 4.53 10.64 -22.95
N ARG A 211 5.17 10.99 -24.07
CA ARG A 211 6.61 11.33 -24.11
C ARG A 211 6.95 12.62 -23.35
N GLU A 212 6.02 13.57 -23.26
CA GLU A 212 6.18 14.81 -22.49
C GLU A 212 6.10 14.52 -20.99
N GLN A 213 5.04 13.86 -20.53
CA GLN A 213 4.93 13.39 -19.14
C GLN A 213 6.11 12.50 -18.72
N GLU A 214 6.63 11.66 -19.62
CA GLU A 214 7.78 10.81 -19.34
C GLU A 214 9.07 11.62 -19.16
N ARG A 215 9.25 12.72 -19.91
CA ARG A 215 10.33 13.68 -19.67
C ARG A 215 10.15 14.44 -18.36
N GLU A 216 8.92 14.79 -17.99
CA GLU A 216 8.63 15.42 -16.71
C GLU A 216 8.91 14.48 -15.53
N ARG A 217 8.49 13.21 -15.62
CA ARG A 217 8.85 12.15 -14.64
C ARG A 217 10.36 12.00 -14.53
N GLN A 218 11.08 11.83 -15.65
CA GLN A 218 12.54 11.69 -15.65
C GLN A 218 13.27 12.94 -15.14
N LYS A 219 12.72 14.14 -15.35
CA LYS A 219 13.23 15.39 -14.76
C LYS A 219 12.99 15.43 -13.26
N TRP A 220 11.77 15.12 -12.82
CA TRP A 220 11.40 15.08 -11.40
C TRP A 220 12.25 14.06 -10.64
N ASP A 221 12.46 12.87 -11.20
CA ASP A 221 13.38 11.84 -10.70
C ASP A 221 14.81 12.37 -10.50
N GLN A 222 15.32 13.15 -11.47
CA GLN A 222 16.65 13.74 -11.39
C GLN A 222 16.73 14.88 -10.36
N ASP A 223 15.69 15.72 -10.28
CA ASP A 223 15.62 16.80 -9.30
C ASP A 223 15.48 16.25 -7.87
N HIS A 224 14.65 15.22 -7.66
CA HIS A 224 14.53 14.52 -6.38
C HIS A 224 15.82 13.79 -5.98
N LYS A 225 16.55 13.18 -6.94
CA LYS A 225 17.88 12.59 -6.69
C LYS A 225 18.93 13.67 -6.38
N ARG A 226 18.87 14.84 -7.04
CA ARG A 226 19.72 16.01 -6.72
C ARG A 226 19.42 16.59 -5.33
N GLU A 227 18.15 16.62 -4.92
CA GLU A 227 17.72 17.11 -3.61
C GLU A 227 18.10 16.12 -2.51
N GLN A 228 17.87 14.82 -2.69
CA GLN A 228 18.32 13.78 -1.77
C GLN A 228 19.83 13.82 -1.56
N GLN A 229 20.62 13.92 -2.64
CA GLN A 229 22.08 14.08 -2.53
C GLN A 229 22.53 15.37 -1.82
N ARG A 230 21.71 16.42 -1.79
CA ARG A 230 21.99 17.62 -0.98
C ARG A 230 21.69 17.36 0.49
N TRP A 231 20.53 16.77 0.80
CA TRP A 231 20.16 16.35 2.15
C TRP A 231 21.20 15.40 2.77
N ASP A 232 21.62 14.37 2.03
CA ASP A 232 22.66 13.43 2.48
C ASP A 232 23.97 14.17 2.81
N GLN A 233 24.38 15.13 1.96
CA GLN A 233 25.59 15.91 2.16
C GLN A 233 25.48 16.93 3.30
N ASP A 234 24.33 17.57 3.50
CA ASP A 234 24.13 18.50 4.61
C ASP A 234 24.02 17.76 5.95
N HIS A 235 23.35 16.61 5.97
CA HIS A 235 23.27 15.76 7.16
C HIS A 235 24.64 15.17 7.54
N GLU A 236 25.49 14.85 6.56
CA GLU A 236 26.88 14.42 6.79
C GLU A 236 27.78 15.60 7.20
N ARG A 237 27.60 16.80 6.63
CA ARG A 237 28.25 18.04 7.11
C ARG A 237 27.90 18.33 8.57
N GLU A 238 26.64 18.15 8.96
CA GLU A 238 26.18 18.37 10.33
C GLU A 238 26.71 17.30 11.29
N ARG A 239 26.75 16.02 10.88
CA ARG A 239 27.42 14.94 11.63
C ARG A 239 28.90 15.27 11.89
N GLN A 240 29.65 15.59 10.84
CA GLN A 240 31.07 15.99 10.94
C GLN A 240 31.30 17.32 11.67
N ARG A 241 30.25 18.12 11.88
CA ARG A 241 30.31 19.26 12.79
C ARG A 241 30.09 18.83 14.24
N TRP A 242 29.05 18.03 14.51
CA TRP A 242 28.76 17.51 15.84
C TRP A 242 29.91 16.66 16.40
N ASP A 243 30.50 15.76 15.60
CA ASP A 243 31.64 14.92 16.00
C ASP A 243 32.86 15.77 16.40
N ARG A 244 33.13 16.84 15.66
CA ARG A 244 34.21 17.80 15.94
C ARG A 244 33.93 18.60 17.21
N ASP A 245 32.72 19.16 17.33
CA ASP A 245 32.32 19.96 18.49
C ASP A 245 32.37 19.08 19.77
N HIS A 246 31.98 17.79 19.69
CA HIS A 246 32.15 16.79 20.75
C HIS A 246 33.62 16.46 21.05
N GLN A 247 34.47 16.30 20.03
CA GLN A 247 35.88 15.99 20.24
C GLN A 247 36.66 17.17 20.82
N GLU A 248 36.33 18.41 20.42
CA GLU A 248 36.88 19.63 21.04
C GLU A 248 36.44 19.80 22.50
N GLU A 249 35.21 19.40 22.85
CA GLU A 249 34.71 19.38 24.23
C GLU A 249 35.38 18.28 25.07
N HIS A 250 35.51 17.06 24.53
CA HIS A 250 36.23 15.95 25.15
C HIS A 250 37.70 16.32 25.43
N ASP A 251 38.40 16.88 24.44
CA ASP A 251 39.80 17.26 24.58
C ASP A 251 39.96 18.47 25.52
N ARG A 252 38.96 19.34 25.64
CA ARG A 252 38.91 20.40 26.66
C ARG A 252 38.78 19.79 28.06
N TRP A 253 37.85 18.85 28.24
CA TRP A 253 37.64 18.16 29.53
C TRP A 253 38.86 17.36 29.96
N MET A 254 39.52 16.66 29.03
CA MET A 254 40.78 15.95 29.28
C MET A 254 41.88 16.90 29.76
N ARG A 255 42.07 18.05 29.10
CA ARG A 255 43.05 19.07 29.52
C ARG A 255 42.72 19.70 30.88
N GLU A 256 41.44 19.94 31.18
CA GLU A 256 41.04 20.43 32.51
C GLU A 256 41.33 19.37 33.59
N ARG A 257 40.99 18.10 33.32
CA ARG A 257 41.27 16.97 34.21
C ARG A 257 42.77 16.78 34.46
N GLU A 258 43.60 16.84 33.41
CA GLU A 258 45.06 16.77 33.53
C GLU A 258 45.62 17.97 34.32
N SER A 259 45.09 19.18 34.10
CA SER A 259 45.50 20.36 34.87
C SER A 259 45.12 20.27 36.35
N ARG A 260 43.92 19.77 36.68
CA ARG A 260 43.52 19.49 38.07
C ARG A 260 44.40 18.41 38.71
N GLN A 261 44.76 17.36 37.97
CA GLN A 261 45.66 16.32 38.46
C GLN A 261 47.05 16.88 38.75
N GLN A 262 47.61 17.70 37.86
CA GLN A 262 48.89 18.38 38.08
C GLN A 262 48.85 19.32 39.30
N GLN A 263 47.76 20.06 39.50
CA GLN A 263 47.58 20.89 40.71
C GLN A 263 47.54 20.05 41.99
N TRP A 264 46.83 18.92 41.98
CA TRP A 264 46.81 17.96 43.10
C TRP A 264 48.19 17.33 43.36
N ASP A 265 48.91 16.95 42.32
CA ASP A 265 50.25 16.36 42.44
C ASP A 265 51.26 17.38 42.98
N GLU A 266 51.22 18.63 42.49
CA GLU A 266 52.03 19.75 43.02
C GLU A 266 51.69 20.09 44.48
N GLU A 267 50.41 20.06 44.85
CA GLU A 267 49.96 20.37 46.22
C GLU A 267 50.34 19.24 47.18
N ALA A 268 50.21 17.98 46.76
CA ALA A 268 50.68 16.81 47.50
C ALA A 268 52.21 16.79 47.65
N ASP A 269 52.97 17.22 46.64
CA ASP A 269 54.43 17.36 46.71
C ASP A 269 54.85 18.56 47.60
N ARG A 270 54.09 19.66 47.59
CA ARG A 270 54.25 20.77 48.55
C ARG A 270 54.06 20.30 49.99
N PHE A 271 52.94 19.65 50.29
CA PHE A 271 52.64 19.08 51.60
C PHE A 271 53.73 18.10 52.08
N ARG A 272 54.18 17.21 51.18
CA ARG A 272 55.25 16.24 51.43
C ARG A 272 56.60 16.90 51.75
N SER A 273 56.87 18.09 51.20
CA SER A 273 58.14 18.80 51.38
C SER A 273 58.12 19.87 52.48
N SER A 274 56.97 20.44 52.85
CA SER A 274 56.86 21.45 53.90
C SER A 274 56.52 20.91 55.30
N GLU A 275 55.64 19.91 55.42
CA GLU A 275 55.13 19.45 56.72
C GLU A 275 55.62 18.05 57.11
N GLY A 276 55.66 17.10 56.17
CA GLY A 276 56.00 15.70 56.46
C GLY A 276 57.36 15.49 57.14
N ASN A 277 58.41 16.14 56.61
CA ASN A 277 59.75 16.09 57.21
C ASN A 277 59.86 16.91 58.51
N THR A 278 59.13 18.02 58.60
CA THR A 278 59.23 19.00 59.71
C THR A 278 58.64 18.47 61.01
N LEU A 279 57.66 17.57 60.92
CA LEU A 279 57.01 16.91 62.06
C LEU A 279 57.65 15.56 62.44
N GLY A 280 58.71 15.12 61.76
CA GLY A 280 59.41 13.85 62.04
C GLY A 280 58.57 12.58 61.77
N LEU A 281 57.46 12.72 61.05
CA LEU A 281 56.46 11.67 60.88
C LEU A 281 57.00 10.51 60.03
N THR A 282 57.32 9.41 60.69
CA THR A 282 57.86 8.20 60.07
C THR A 282 57.05 6.99 60.49
N TRP A 283 56.66 6.17 59.51
CA TRP A 283 56.23 4.81 59.79
C TRP A 283 57.42 4.02 60.35
N THR A 284 57.17 3.15 61.32
CA THR A 284 58.12 2.08 61.64
C THR A 284 58.37 1.19 60.43
N GLN A 285 59.36 0.29 60.53
CA GLN A 285 59.50 -0.80 59.56
C GLN A 285 58.15 -1.48 59.33
N VAL A 286 57.80 -1.67 58.05
CA VAL A 286 56.54 -2.32 57.67
C VAL A 286 56.66 -3.81 57.95
N GLU A 287 55.72 -4.32 58.75
CA GLU A 287 55.58 -5.73 59.07
C GLU A 287 54.62 -6.38 58.07
N SER A 288 55.03 -7.51 57.48
CA SER A 288 54.22 -8.29 56.55
C SER A 288 53.57 -9.46 57.28
N HIS A 289 52.24 -9.56 57.25
CA HIS A 289 51.49 -10.61 57.92
C HIS A 289 51.09 -11.73 56.94
N HIS A 290 50.18 -12.58 57.41
CA HIS A 290 49.53 -13.64 56.65
C HIS A 290 48.82 -13.14 55.39
N CYS A 291 48.53 -14.08 54.48
CA CYS A 291 47.75 -13.82 53.29
C CYS A 291 46.25 -13.84 53.62
N VAL A 292 45.53 -12.82 53.14
CA VAL A 292 44.11 -12.61 53.45
C VAL A 292 43.19 -12.90 52.26
N ALA A 293 43.72 -12.86 51.04
CA ALA A 293 43.06 -13.33 49.82
C ALA A 293 44.12 -13.70 48.78
N HIS A 294 43.74 -14.42 47.73
CA HIS A 294 44.65 -14.78 46.64
C HIS A 294 45.35 -13.54 46.05
N GLY A 295 46.69 -13.55 46.06
CA GLY A 295 47.52 -12.42 45.63
C GLY A 295 47.49 -11.19 46.55
N THR A 296 46.84 -11.28 47.72
CA THR A 296 46.59 -10.18 48.65
C THR A 296 47.16 -10.45 50.04
N ARG A 297 47.98 -9.52 50.56
CA ARG A 297 48.63 -9.63 51.87
C ARG A 297 48.25 -8.49 52.81
N GLU A 298 48.09 -8.79 54.11
CA GLU A 298 48.00 -7.76 55.16
C GLU A 298 49.41 -7.22 55.47
N TYR A 299 49.53 -5.90 55.53
CA TYR A 299 50.70 -5.20 56.02
C TYR A 299 50.31 -4.25 57.16
N THR A 300 51.17 -4.13 58.16
CA THR A 300 51.02 -3.13 59.23
C THR A 300 52.28 -2.31 59.44
N ALA A 301 52.12 -1.06 59.85
CA ALA A 301 53.20 -0.26 60.42
C ALA A 301 52.62 0.65 61.50
N ARG A 302 53.46 0.99 62.47
CA ARG A 302 53.13 1.91 63.55
C ARG A 302 53.56 3.31 63.15
N LEU A 303 52.72 4.32 63.42
CA LEU A 303 53.10 5.72 63.34
C LEU A 303 53.61 6.16 64.72
N THR A 304 54.74 6.83 64.75
CA THR A 304 55.43 7.30 65.98
C THR A 304 54.79 8.55 66.60
N PHE A 305 53.68 9.03 66.04
CA PHE A 305 53.01 10.27 66.40
C PHE A 305 51.49 10.09 66.47
N ASP A 306 50.85 10.77 67.42
CA ASP A 306 49.44 10.60 67.76
C ASP A 306 48.56 11.59 66.97
N SER A 307 48.36 11.31 65.68
CA SER A 307 47.45 12.06 64.81
C SER A 307 46.73 11.12 63.85
N ASP A 308 45.43 10.92 64.06
CA ASP A 308 44.57 10.08 63.22
C ASP A 308 44.59 10.55 61.76
N ARG A 309 44.55 11.88 61.54
CA ARG A 309 44.63 12.50 60.20
C ARG A 309 45.96 12.21 59.50
N ALA A 310 47.08 12.21 60.22
CA ALA A 310 48.37 11.81 59.64
C ALA A 310 48.37 10.31 59.29
N CYS A 311 47.79 9.47 60.15
CA CYS A 311 47.63 8.05 59.87
C CYS A 311 46.78 7.79 58.61
N GLU A 312 45.69 8.52 58.40
CA GLU A 312 44.82 8.41 57.22
C GLU A 312 45.49 8.89 55.92
N GLN A 313 46.27 9.97 55.98
CA GLN A 313 46.79 10.67 54.79
C GLN A 313 48.20 10.23 54.38
N MET A 314 49.07 9.85 55.31
CA MET A 314 50.46 9.51 54.99
C MET A 314 50.54 8.28 54.05
N PRO A 315 51.35 8.34 52.99
CA PRO A 315 51.62 7.17 52.16
C PRO A 315 52.52 6.17 52.90
N VAL A 316 52.45 4.90 52.50
CA VAL A 316 53.39 3.84 52.92
C VAL A 316 54.15 3.31 51.72
N ASN A 317 55.42 2.93 51.91
CA ASN A 317 56.19 2.20 50.90
C ASN A 317 56.27 0.73 51.28
N VAL A 318 55.72 -0.14 50.44
CA VAL A 318 55.76 -1.60 50.61
C VAL A 318 56.38 -2.21 49.36
N ASN A 319 57.44 -2.99 49.52
CA ASN A 319 58.15 -3.66 48.42
C ASN A 319 58.63 -2.71 47.30
N GLY A 320 58.86 -1.43 47.60
CA GLY A 320 59.26 -0.39 46.63
C GLY A 320 58.09 0.31 45.94
N VAL A 321 56.85 -0.11 46.22
CA VAL A 321 55.62 0.52 45.69
C VAL A 321 55.02 1.41 46.76
N ILE A 322 54.69 2.65 46.39
CA ILE A 322 54.04 3.61 47.28
C ILE A 322 52.51 3.43 47.22
N PHE A 323 51.87 3.37 48.38
CA PHE A 323 50.41 3.28 48.53
C PHE A 323 49.90 4.50 49.30
N THR A 324 48.96 5.22 48.71
CA THR A 324 48.26 6.36 49.31
C THR A 324 46.98 5.91 50.04
N GLY A 325 46.28 6.83 50.70
CA GLY A 325 45.20 6.52 51.65
C GLY A 325 44.03 5.68 51.13
N SER A 326 43.81 5.59 49.82
CA SER A 326 42.75 4.75 49.24
C SER A 326 43.00 3.24 49.33
N ALA A 327 44.24 2.80 49.61
CA ALA A 327 44.61 1.39 49.81
C ALA A 327 44.66 0.96 51.30
N ARG A 328 44.29 1.87 52.21
CA ARG A 328 44.23 1.66 53.66
C ARG A 328 42.81 1.26 54.05
N GLN A 329 42.65 0.24 54.91
CA GLN A 329 41.32 -0.16 55.41
C GLN A 329 41.06 0.25 56.86
N GLU A 330 42.08 0.23 57.73
CA GLU A 330 41.93 0.58 59.14
C GLU A 330 43.13 1.43 59.58
N CYS A 331 42.88 2.55 60.26
CA CYS A 331 43.83 3.06 61.24
C CYS A 331 43.22 2.85 62.63
N LYS A 332 44.01 2.33 63.57
CA LYS A 332 43.56 2.00 64.92
C LYS A 332 44.62 2.35 65.95
N LYS A 333 44.19 2.95 67.05
CA LYS A 333 45.05 3.27 68.19
C LYS A 333 45.35 2.02 69.02
N ASP A 334 46.60 1.59 69.02
CA ASP A 334 47.15 0.51 69.86
C ASP A 334 48.01 1.14 70.97
N GLY A 335 47.39 1.33 72.13
CA GLY A 335 47.98 2.07 73.25
C GLY A 335 48.27 3.52 72.89
N SER A 336 49.55 3.89 72.88
CA SER A 336 50.04 5.23 72.49
C SER A 336 50.61 5.29 71.06
N THR A 337 50.37 4.26 70.24
CA THR A 337 50.82 4.23 68.83
C THR A 337 49.63 4.01 67.91
N LEU A 338 49.57 4.75 66.80
CA LEU A 338 48.58 4.48 65.75
C LEU A 338 49.13 3.37 64.84
N VAL A 339 48.33 2.33 64.61
CA VAL A 339 48.65 1.20 63.73
C VAL A 339 47.75 1.30 62.50
N SER A 340 48.37 1.35 61.33
CA SER A 340 47.66 1.33 60.05
C SER A 340 47.73 -0.06 59.43
N ARG A 341 46.63 -0.46 58.78
CA ARG A 341 46.48 -1.71 58.00
C ARG A 341 46.22 -1.41 56.54
N TRP A 342 46.98 -2.10 55.68
CA TRP A 342 46.77 -2.11 54.24
C TRP A 342 46.64 -3.56 53.76
N TYR A 343 45.71 -3.78 52.83
CA TYR A 343 45.57 -5.05 52.12
C TYR A 343 46.02 -4.82 50.69
N ILE A 344 47.20 -5.33 50.34
CA ILE A 344 47.84 -5.04 49.06
C ILE A 344 47.55 -6.20 48.11
N ASP A 345 46.69 -5.93 47.12
CA ASP A 345 46.15 -6.83 46.11
C ASP A 345 47.02 -6.95 44.85
N LYS A 346 48.19 -6.28 44.83
CA LYS A 346 49.08 -6.17 43.67
C LYS A 346 49.90 -7.44 43.42
N ASN A 347 49.20 -8.57 43.33
CA ASN A 347 49.69 -9.84 42.80
C ASN A 347 50.85 -10.45 43.62
N GLU A 348 50.81 -10.26 44.95
CA GLU A 348 51.86 -10.68 45.90
C GLU A 348 52.19 -12.16 45.73
N ALA A 349 53.42 -12.45 45.30
CA ALA A 349 53.80 -13.77 44.78
C ALA A 349 53.74 -14.88 45.85
N SER A 350 53.93 -14.52 47.11
CA SER A 350 53.83 -15.39 48.28
C SER A 350 52.39 -15.67 48.74
N CYS A 351 51.39 -14.96 48.21
CA CYS A 351 49.97 -15.17 48.47
C CYS A 351 49.24 -15.84 47.30
N LYS A 352 49.97 -16.42 46.35
CA LYS A 352 49.42 -17.15 45.20
C LYS A 352 49.18 -18.61 45.55
N MET A 353 47.96 -18.88 45.97
CA MET A 353 47.44 -20.25 45.97
C MET A 353 47.24 -20.74 44.54
N TYR A 354 47.24 -22.05 44.38
CA TYR A 354 46.90 -22.71 43.13
C TYR A 354 45.99 -23.91 43.40
N TRP A 355 45.14 -24.19 42.43
CA TRP A 355 44.32 -25.40 42.42
C TRP A 355 45.15 -26.58 41.91
N GLY A 356 45.11 -27.69 42.64
CA GLY A 356 45.64 -28.97 42.16
C GLY A 356 44.75 -29.62 41.10
N ASP A 357 44.96 -30.91 40.84
CA ASP A 357 44.22 -31.64 39.80
C ASP A 357 42.70 -31.49 39.92
N LEU A 358 42.07 -31.11 38.81
CA LEU A 358 40.63 -30.86 38.73
C LEU A 358 39.87 -32.19 38.56
N VAL A 359 39.30 -32.69 39.65
CA VAL A 359 38.58 -33.96 39.69
C VAL A 359 37.11 -33.75 39.31
N GLU A 360 36.69 -34.37 38.22
CA GLU A 360 35.29 -34.40 37.80
C GLU A 360 34.45 -35.31 38.72
N LYS A 361 33.26 -34.86 39.12
CA LYS A 361 32.29 -35.60 39.96
C LYS A 361 31.00 -35.95 39.24
N GLY A 362 31.00 -35.88 37.91
CA GLY A 362 29.85 -36.16 37.06
C GLY A 362 28.85 -35.00 37.00
N CYS A 363 27.63 -35.33 36.61
CA CYS A 363 26.58 -34.37 36.27
C CYS A 363 25.52 -34.24 37.37
N SER A 364 25.03 -33.02 37.58
CA SER A 364 23.87 -32.69 38.41
C SER A 364 23.05 -31.60 37.71
N SER A 365 21.75 -31.82 37.52
CA SER A 365 20.79 -30.83 36.97
C SER A 365 21.28 -30.05 35.74
N GLY A 366 21.88 -30.73 34.76
CA GLY A 366 22.36 -30.10 33.53
C GLY A 366 23.71 -29.38 33.60
N LYS A 367 24.38 -29.44 34.76
CA LYS A 367 25.75 -28.95 34.96
C LYS A 367 26.70 -30.10 35.31
N ARG A 368 27.99 -29.90 35.12
CA ARG A 368 29.06 -30.81 35.51
C ARG A 368 29.77 -30.26 36.75
N ARG A 369 29.87 -31.07 37.81
CA ARG A 369 30.55 -30.69 39.06
C ARG A 369 32.03 -31.06 39.00
N PHE A 370 32.87 -30.12 39.39
CA PHE A 370 34.31 -30.32 39.57
C PHE A 370 34.72 -29.93 40.98
N GLU A 371 35.81 -30.54 41.48
CA GLU A 371 36.53 -30.09 42.66
C GLU A 371 38.03 -30.07 42.40
N ALA A 372 38.76 -29.24 43.14
CA ALA A 372 40.22 -29.23 43.16
C ALA A 372 40.72 -28.90 44.57
N ARG A 373 41.86 -29.47 44.96
CA ARG A 373 42.49 -29.19 46.26
C ARG A 373 43.22 -27.84 46.19
N LEU A 374 42.95 -26.94 47.15
CA LEU A 374 43.71 -25.70 47.31
C LEU A 374 45.12 -26.05 47.81
N SER A 375 46.13 -25.48 47.16
CA SER A 375 47.55 -25.75 47.43
C SER A 375 48.35 -24.44 47.48
N GLY A 376 49.46 -24.44 48.21
CA GLY A 376 50.30 -23.25 48.46
C GLY A 376 50.03 -22.53 49.78
N LEU A 377 49.06 -22.99 50.59
CA LEU A 377 48.66 -22.36 51.85
C LEU A 377 49.78 -22.39 52.90
N SER A 378 50.05 -21.25 53.53
CA SER A 378 51.01 -21.13 54.63
C SER A 378 50.35 -21.41 55.99
N ASP A 379 51.14 -21.85 56.97
CA ASP A 379 50.67 -21.96 58.36
C ASP A 379 50.29 -20.58 58.91
N GLY A 380 49.00 -20.35 59.12
CA GLY A 380 48.44 -19.09 59.61
C GLY A 380 47.61 -18.28 58.59
N ASP A 381 47.61 -18.66 57.30
CA ASP A 381 46.71 -18.05 56.30
C ASP A 381 45.24 -18.44 56.56
N ASP A 382 44.28 -17.52 56.35
CA ASP A 382 42.85 -17.87 56.37
C ASP A 382 42.51 -18.68 55.12
N TRP A 383 42.55 -20.00 55.27
CA TRP A 383 42.24 -20.94 54.19
C TRP A 383 40.87 -20.71 53.53
N MET A 384 39.87 -20.19 54.25
CA MET A 384 38.54 -19.93 53.72
C MET A 384 38.57 -18.69 52.83
N ALA A 385 39.19 -17.61 53.31
CA ALA A 385 39.37 -16.38 52.55
C ALA A 385 40.22 -16.64 51.28
N MET A 386 41.33 -17.36 51.41
CA MET A 386 42.16 -17.80 50.29
C MET A 386 41.39 -18.70 49.31
N CYS A 387 40.64 -19.69 49.80
CA CYS A 387 39.80 -20.55 48.95
C CYS A 387 38.74 -19.75 48.18
N SER A 388 38.06 -18.82 48.85
CA SER A 388 36.95 -18.02 48.28
C SER A 388 37.39 -16.89 47.34
N SER A 389 38.69 -16.72 47.12
CA SER A 389 39.29 -15.69 46.26
C SER A 389 40.28 -16.21 45.21
N THR A 390 40.63 -17.51 45.23
CA THR A 390 41.57 -18.09 44.25
C THR A 390 40.84 -18.42 42.94
N PRO A 391 41.16 -17.75 41.82
CA PRO A 391 40.48 -17.96 40.54
C PRO A 391 40.84 -19.31 39.90
N MET A 392 40.02 -19.77 38.96
CA MET A 392 40.26 -21.00 38.20
C MET A 392 39.69 -20.92 36.78
N ASP A 393 40.46 -21.37 35.79
CA ASP A 393 39.97 -21.58 34.42
C ASP A 393 39.54 -23.04 34.24
N ILE A 394 38.25 -23.27 33.98
CA ILE A 394 37.71 -24.61 33.73
C ILE A 394 37.15 -24.67 32.31
N ARG A 395 37.76 -25.50 31.46
CA ARG A 395 37.38 -25.71 30.04
C ARG A 395 37.28 -24.40 29.22
N GLY A 396 38.07 -23.39 29.57
CA GLY A 396 38.08 -22.07 28.91
C GLY A 396 37.03 -21.08 29.43
N GLN A 397 36.30 -21.40 30.51
CA GLN A 397 35.52 -20.44 31.28
C GLN A 397 36.32 -20.04 32.54
N HIS A 398 36.51 -18.74 32.73
CA HIS A 398 37.09 -18.18 33.95
C HIS A 398 36.08 -18.18 35.10
N PHE A 399 36.55 -18.46 36.30
CA PHE A 399 35.80 -18.32 37.55
C PHE A 399 36.68 -17.58 38.56
N ASP A 400 36.26 -16.38 38.98
CA ASP A 400 37.01 -15.56 39.94
C ASP A 400 37.20 -16.27 41.30
N ARG A 401 36.33 -17.22 41.61
CA ARG A 401 36.33 -18.05 42.82
C ARG A 401 35.51 -19.34 42.65
N PRO A 402 35.73 -20.38 43.48
CA PRO A 402 34.81 -21.51 43.60
C PRO A 402 33.43 -21.08 44.12
N MET A 403 32.41 -21.87 43.77
CA MET A 403 31.05 -21.71 44.28
C MET A 403 30.91 -22.14 45.74
N GLN A 404 31.73 -23.11 46.18
CA GLN A 404 31.74 -23.62 47.54
C GLN A 404 33.16 -24.03 47.93
N CYS A 405 33.53 -23.74 49.18
CA CYS A 405 34.77 -24.17 49.82
C CYS A 405 34.46 -25.24 50.88
N GLU A 406 35.30 -26.27 50.99
CA GLU A 406 35.12 -27.39 51.92
C GLU A 406 36.46 -27.79 52.56
N ASP A 407 36.46 -27.92 53.89
CA ASP A 407 37.57 -28.50 54.64
C ASP A 407 37.35 -29.98 54.86
N ARG A 408 38.20 -30.83 54.28
CA ARG A 408 38.14 -32.28 54.46
C ARG A 408 39.10 -32.79 55.54
N GLY A 409 39.60 -31.89 56.38
CA GLY A 409 40.50 -32.19 57.49
C GLY A 409 41.96 -32.39 57.07
N ALA A 410 42.84 -32.54 58.06
CA ALA A 410 44.30 -32.44 57.90
C ALA A 410 44.90 -33.36 56.81
N PHE A 411 44.37 -34.57 56.63
CA PHE A 411 44.90 -35.52 55.64
C PHE A 411 44.51 -35.18 54.19
N TYR A 412 43.28 -34.69 53.98
CA TYR A 412 42.73 -34.46 52.64
C TYR A 412 42.91 -33.01 52.16
N GLY A 413 42.98 -32.05 53.08
CA GLY A 413 43.14 -30.63 52.78
C GLY A 413 41.83 -29.90 52.47
N LYS A 414 41.96 -28.69 51.92
CA LYS A 414 40.84 -27.81 51.57
C LYS A 414 40.51 -27.93 50.08
N PHE A 415 39.25 -27.86 49.71
CA PHE A 415 38.77 -28.01 48.34
C PHE A 415 37.89 -26.84 47.91
N GLY A 416 38.09 -26.40 46.67
CA GLY A 416 37.16 -25.55 45.94
C GLY A 416 36.27 -26.42 45.05
N MET A 417 35.04 -25.98 44.81
CA MET A 417 34.05 -26.70 43.99
C MET A 417 33.31 -25.76 43.04
N TRP A 418 33.09 -26.22 41.81
CA TRP A 418 32.44 -25.48 40.73
C TRP A 418 31.38 -26.35 40.04
N GLU A 419 30.29 -25.72 39.59
CA GLU A 419 29.35 -26.31 38.64
C GLU A 419 29.46 -25.58 37.29
N VAL A 420 29.99 -26.27 36.28
CA VAL A 420 30.15 -25.71 34.93
C VAL A 420 28.98 -26.18 34.07
N ASN A 421 28.37 -25.27 33.31
CA ASN A 421 27.30 -25.63 32.37
C ASN A 421 27.86 -26.57 31.29
N ASP A 422 27.23 -27.73 31.08
CA ASP A 422 27.67 -28.70 30.08
C ASP A 422 26.48 -29.35 29.39
N ASN A 423 26.35 -29.13 28.08
CA ASN A 423 25.27 -29.66 27.26
C ASN A 423 25.24 -31.20 27.24
N ALA A 424 26.37 -31.88 27.46
CA ALA A 424 26.41 -33.34 27.59
C ALA A 424 25.80 -33.85 28.91
N CYS A 425 25.71 -33.01 29.95
CA CYS A 425 25.03 -33.37 31.20
C CYS A 425 23.50 -33.39 31.08
N TRP A 426 22.93 -32.86 29.98
CA TRP A 426 21.49 -32.93 29.70
C TRP A 426 21.07 -34.23 28.99
N THR A 427 21.96 -34.86 28.23
CA THR A 427 21.63 -36.04 27.41
C THR A 427 21.85 -37.38 28.12
N GLY A 428 22.69 -37.42 29.16
CA GLY A 428 23.13 -38.66 29.82
C GLY A 428 22.06 -39.53 30.49
N HIS A 429 20.85 -39.00 30.76
CA HIS A 429 19.79 -39.75 31.47
C HIS A 429 18.91 -40.65 30.58
N ARG A 430 19.16 -40.72 29.27
CA ARG A 430 18.59 -41.74 28.38
C ARG A 430 19.65 -42.32 27.45
N LEU A 431 20.29 -43.41 27.87
CA LEU A 431 20.59 -44.60 27.04
C LEU A 431 21.40 -45.61 27.84
N HIS A 432 20.72 -46.58 28.44
CA HIS A 432 21.35 -47.84 28.81
C HIS A 432 20.43 -49.01 28.44
N LYS A 433 21.04 -50.03 27.82
CA LYS A 433 20.55 -51.42 27.75
C LYS A 433 19.40 -51.75 26.78
N THR A 434 19.64 -51.54 25.49
CA THR A 434 19.37 -52.60 24.50
C THR A 434 20.69 -53.08 23.89
N VAL A 435 20.84 -54.39 23.72
CA VAL A 435 22.04 -55.01 23.15
C VAL A 435 21.85 -55.16 21.65
N GLY A 436 22.83 -54.75 20.86
CA GLY A 436 22.81 -54.84 19.39
C GLY A 436 24.23 -54.98 18.82
N THR A 437 24.68 -56.21 18.63
CA THR A 437 26.00 -56.54 18.08
C THR A 437 26.01 -56.44 16.55
N ALA A 438 26.94 -55.66 15.98
CA ALA A 438 27.33 -55.74 14.57
C ALA A 438 28.80 -55.32 14.37
N HIS A 439 29.46 -55.93 13.39
CA HIS A 439 30.87 -55.73 12.99
C HIS A 439 31.06 -54.32 12.34
N TYR A 440 32.14 -53.55 12.56
CA TYR A 440 33.59 -53.79 12.37
C TYR A 440 34.01 -53.83 10.89
N TYR A 441 34.65 -52.75 10.40
CA TYR A 441 35.76 -52.75 9.40
C TYR A 441 36.36 -51.34 9.17
N ASP A 442 37.65 -51.31 8.82
CA ASP A 442 38.51 -50.15 8.53
C ASP A 442 38.69 -49.96 6.99
N THR A 443 39.53 -49.08 6.40
CA THR A 443 40.63 -48.17 6.83
C THR A 443 40.66 -46.89 5.94
N PRO A 444 41.41 -45.82 6.29
CA PRO A 444 41.35 -44.52 5.61
C PRO A 444 42.43 -44.25 4.54
N ALA A 445 42.23 -43.19 3.74
CA ALA A 445 43.23 -42.46 2.94
C ALA A 445 42.87 -40.95 2.99
N MET A 446 43.75 -39.97 3.26
CA MET A 446 45.02 -39.52 2.61
C MET A 446 44.86 -38.63 1.35
N TYR A 447 45.07 -37.32 1.58
CA TYR A 447 45.78 -36.26 0.81
C TYR A 447 46.39 -36.57 -0.59
N PRO A 448 46.60 -35.57 -1.51
CA PRO A 448 47.19 -34.24 -1.18
C PRO A 448 46.88 -32.99 -2.06
N ASN A 449 47.27 -31.79 -1.56
CA ASN A 449 47.96 -30.62 -2.21
C ASN A 449 47.46 -30.01 -3.56
N LEU A 450 47.60 -28.72 -3.92
CA LEU A 450 48.24 -27.44 -3.47
C LEU A 450 47.65 -26.29 -4.38
N PRO A 451 48.13 -25.02 -4.44
CA PRO A 451 48.58 -24.03 -3.43
C PRO A 451 47.55 -22.85 -3.29
N ARG A 452 47.32 -22.22 -2.14
CA ARG A 452 48.17 -21.29 -1.34
C ARG A 452 48.51 -19.94 -2.01
N ALA A 453 47.79 -18.90 -1.61
CA ALA A 453 48.22 -17.49 -1.61
C ALA A 453 47.92 -16.87 -0.23
N ASN A 454 48.73 -15.91 0.22
CA ASN A 454 48.59 -15.26 1.54
C ASN A 454 47.63 -14.05 1.41
N SER A 455 46.85 -13.66 2.43
CA SER A 455 47.36 -12.84 3.54
C SER A 455 46.51 -12.85 4.83
N SER A 456 47.12 -12.27 5.87
CA SER A 456 46.59 -11.74 7.15
C SER A 456 45.17 -11.13 7.16
N SER A 457 44.43 -11.05 8.28
CA SER A 457 44.58 -11.62 9.65
C SER A 457 43.43 -11.13 10.54
N ASN A 458 42.95 -11.95 11.48
CA ASN A 458 42.06 -11.57 12.61
C ASN A 458 40.66 -11.02 12.22
N SER A 459 39.59 -11.16 13.02
CA SER A 459 39.38 -11.92 14.26
C SER A 459 37.89 -12.21 14.51
N SER A 460 37.63 -13.32 15.20
CA SER A 460 36.50 -13.55 16.13
C SER A 460 35.10 -13.05 15.75
N ALA A 461 34.27 -13.96 15.23
CA ALA A 461 32.81 -13.78 15.25
C ALA A 461 32.24 -13.99 16.67
N ARG A 462 31.13 -13.30 17.00
CA ARG A 462 30.15 -13.75 18.01
C ARG A 462 28.72 -13.52 17.53
N THR A 463 27.89 -14.55 17.72
CA THR A 463 26.50 -14.66 17.25
C THR A 463 25.53 -14.57 18.43
N ALA A 464 24.33 -14.01 18.23
CA ALA A 464 23.14 -14.34 19.03
C ALA A 464 21.83 -13.94 18.30
N PRO A 465 20.77 -14.80 18.28
CA PRO A 465 19.47 -14.52 17.65
C PRO A 465 18.34 -14.34 18.74
N PRO A 466 17.02 -14.46 18.45
CA PRO A 466 15.95 -13.80 19.24
C PRO A 466 15.33 -14.63 20.40
N PRO A 467 14.48 -13.99 21.24
CA PRO A 467 13.63 -14.67 22.23
C PRO A 467 12.21 -15.02 21.70
N TYR A 468 11.62 -16.10 22.24
CA TYR A 468 10.22 -16.51 22.08
C TYR A 468 9.45 -16.35 23.41
N SER A 469 8.11 -16.27 23.37
CA SER A 469 7.21 -16.31 24.54
C SER A 469 7.15 -17.70 25.20
N PRO A 470 6.78 -17.79 26.49
CA PRO A 470 5.58 -18.58 26.85
C PRO A 470 4.81 -18.10 28.12
N GLY A 471 3.57 -18.58 28.32
CA GLY A 471 2.85 -18.54 29.61
C GLY A 471 1.31 -18.55 29.49
N GLN A 472 0.61 -19.31 30.35
CA GLN A 472 -0.87 -19.42 30.37
C GLN A 472 -1.45 -19.46 31.79
N ALA A 473 -2.62 -18.81 31.97
CA ALA A 473 -3.67 -19.11 32.97
C ALA A 473 -3.35 -18.86 34.48
N PRO A 474 -4.34 -18.85 35.42
CA PRO A 474 -5.78 -19.13 35.25
C PRO A 474 -6.82 -18.18 35.95
N SER A 475 -8.06 -18.20 35.42
CA SER A 475 -9.38 -18.19 36.09
C SER A 475 -9.85 -17.13 37.14
N ASN A 476 -11.15 -16.79 37.01
CA ASN A 476 -12.08 -16.16 37.97
C ASN A 476 -11.96 -14.62 38.19
N GLY A 477 -13.07 -13.84 38.19
CA GLY A 477 -14.43 -14.16 37.75
C GLY A 477 -15.52 -13.11 38.09
N GLN A 478 -16.66 -13.23 37.39
CA GLN A 478 -18.04 -12.91 37.80
C GLN A 478 -18.59 -11.45 37.88
N HIS A 479 -19.78 -11.26 37.26
CA HIS A 479 -20.80 -10.18 37.41
C HIS A 479 -20.39 -8.73 36.98
N GLU A 480 -21.26 -7.82 36.50
CA GLU A 480 -22.74 -7.85 36.39
C GLU A 480 -23.33 -6.96 35.25
N THR A 481 -24.63 -7.14 34.95
CA THR A 481 -25.59 -6.24 34.22
C THR A 481 -25.23 -5.55 32.89
N SER A 482 -25.97 -5.94 31.83
CA SER A 482 -26.48 -5.04 30.77
C SER A 482 -27.85 -4.44 31.21
N PRO A 483 -28.61 -3.62 30.41
CA PRO A 483 -28.40 -3.18 29.02
C PRO A 483 -28.75 -1.70 28.71
N LEU A 484 -28.50 -1.27 27.46
CA LEU A 484 -29.45 -0.46 26.69
C LEU A 484 -29.21 -0.67 25.18
N ASN A 485 -30.29 -0.67 24.38
CA ASN A 485 -30.23 -1.02 22.95
C ASN A 485 -30.18 0.22 22.04
N VAL A 486 -29.33 0.18 21.01
CA VAL A 486 -29.51 0.95 19.76
C VAL A 486 -29.28 -0.01 18.58
N VAL A 487 -30.12 0.05 17.57
CA VAL A 487 -30.18 -0.92 16.47
C VAL A 487 -29.63 -0.33 15.17
N PHE A 488 -28.67 -1.03 14.55
CA PHE A 488 -28.37 -0.94 13.11
C PHE A 488 -28.14 -2.36 12.55
N PRO A 489 -28.51 -2.63 11.28
CA PRO A 489 -28.53 -3.99 10.73
C PRO A 489 -27.15 -4.43 10.24
N GLY A 490 -26.74 -5.65 10.64
CA GLY A 490 -25.50 -6.26 10.16
C GLY A 490 -25.72 -7.16 8.94
N TYR A 491 -24.80 -7.08 7.97
CA TYR A 491 -24.66 -8.11 6.94
C TYR A 491 -23.86 -9.29 7.51
N GLY A 492 -24.57 -10.35 7.89
CA GLY A 492 -23.96 -11.58 8.40
C GLY A 492 -23.32 -12.39 7.27
N ALA A 493 -22.02 -12.65 7.37
CA ALA A 493 -21.36 -13.63 6.52
C ALA A 493 -21.91 -15.04 6.82
N ARG A 494 -22.36 -15.75 5.77
CA ARG A 494 -22.84 -17.14 5.88
C ARG A 494 -21.97 -18.06 5.04
N THR A 495 -21.19 -18.90 5.70
CA THR A 495 -20.52 -20.04 5.09
C THR A 495 -21.55 -21.15 4.84
N GLU A 496 -21.63 -21.67 3.61
CA GLU A 496 -22.39 -22.88 3.29
C GLU A 496 -21.61 -23.81 2.35
N PRO A 497 -21.89 -25.14 2.36
CA PRO A 497 -20.97 -26.15 1.88
C PRO A 497 -21.22 -26.62 0.44
N CYS A 498 -20.21 -27.28 -0.15
CA CYS A 498 -20.33 -28.03 -1.40
C CYS A 498 -21.51 -29.02 -1.34
N SER A 499 -22.53 -28.79 -2.17
CA SER A 499 -23.70 -29.65 -2.31
C SER A 499 -23.98 -29.91 -3.79
N THR A 500 -23.78 -31.15 -4.24
CA THR A 500 -23.92 -31.56 -5.64
C THR A 500 -25.39 -31.71 -6.06
N SER A 501 -26.00 -30.60 -6.47
CA SER A 501 -27.38 -30.60 -6.98
C SER A 501 -27.44 -31.06 -8.45
N THR A 502 -28.13 -32.17 -8.71
CA THR A 502 -28.37 -32.67 -10.07
C THR A 502 -29.53 -31.94 -10.73
N SER A 503 -29.20 -30.99 -11.60
CA SER A 503 -30.19 -30.25 -12.42
C SER A 503 -30.98 -31.21 -13.31
N LYS A 504 -32.24 -31.47 -12.95
CA LYS A 504 -33.19 -32.21 -13.78
C LYS A 504 -33.75 -31.27 -14.83
N THR A 505 -33.48 -31.54 -16.10
CA THR A 505 -34.04 -30.77 -17.21
C THR A 505 -35.57 -30.91 -17.24
N PRO A 506 -36.34 -29.80 -17.42
CA PRO A 506 -37.79 -29.87 -17.52
C PRO A 506 -38.19 -30.64 -18.78
N PHE A 507 -39.00 -31.68 -18.61
CA PHE A 507 -39.38 -32.60 -19.68
C PHE A 507 -40.29 -31.92 -20.74
N LYS A 508 -40.21 -32.42 -21.98
CA LYS A 508 -40.70 -31.74 -23.20
C LYS A 508 -42.23 -31.66 -23.36
N LEU A 509 -42.93 -30.85 -22.55
CA LEU A 509 -44.35 -30.55 -22.77
C LEU A 509 -44.62 -29.85 -24.12
N SER A 510 -43.73 -28.92 -24.53
CA SER A 510 -43.82 -28.22 -25.82
C SER A 510 -43.84 -29.17 -27.02
N SER A 511 -42.92 -30.15 -27.08
CA SER A 511 -42.85 -31.09 -28.20
C SER A 511 -44.06 -32.01 -28.31
N VAL A 512 -44.73 -32.33 -27.19
CA VAL A 512 -45.96 -33.13 -27.21
C VAL A 512 -47.13 -32.31 -27.76
N LEU A 513 -47.26 -31.04 -27.36
CA LEU A 513 -48.29 -30.15 -27.89
C LEU A 513 -48.13 -29.93 -29.41
N ILE A 514 -46.90 -29.73 -29.88
CA ILE A 514 -46.59 -29.60 -31.32
C ILE A 514 -46.92 -30.91 -32.07
N ALA A 515 -46.59 -32.08 -31.52
CA ALA A 515 -46.96 -33.35 -32.14
C ALA A 515 -48.49 -33.53 -32.21
N MET A 516 -49.22 -33.15 -31.17
CA MET A 516 -50.68 -33.24 -31.13
C MET A 516 -51.36 -32.29 -32.14
N THR A 517 -50.86 -31.07 -32.35
CA THR A 517 -51.42 -30.17 -33.38
C THR A 517 -51.13 -30.66 -34.80
N TYR A 518 -49.96 -31.24 -35.07
CA TYR A 518 -49.68 -31.89 -36.35
C TYR A 518 -50.58 -33.11 -36.60
N ILE A 519 -50.82 -33.95 -35.57
CA ILE A 519 -51.74 -35.10 -35.68
C ILE A 519 -53.18 -34.62 -35.94
N ALA A 520 -53.63 -33.56 -35.27
CA ALA A 520 -54.96 -32.97 -35.50
C ALA A 520 -55.10 -32.43 -36.94
N LEU A 521 -54.09 -31.70 -37.45
CA LEU A 521 -54.07 -31.21 -38.83
C LEU A 521 -54.07 -32.35 -39.85
N PHE A 522 -53.23 -33.37 -39.68
CA PHE A 522 -53.26 -34.56 -40.52
C PHE A 522 -54.61 -35.29 -40.45
N GLY A 523 -55.26 -35.32 -39.28
CA GLY A 523 -56.61 -35.86 -39.12
C GLY A 523 -57.65 -35.10 -39.94
N VAL A 524 -57.67 -33.77 -39.86
CA VAL A 524 -58.58 -32.91 -40.64
C VAL A 524 -58.35 -33.06 -42.14
N ILE A 525 -57.10 -33.01 -42.59
CA ILE A 525 -56.73 -33.20 -44.01
C ILE A 525 -57.15 -34.61 -44.50
N SER A 526 -56.94 -35.65 -43.69
CA SER A 526 -57.35 -37.03 -44.06
C SER A 526 -58.88 -37.18 -44.13
N ILE A 527 -59.62 -36.52 -43.23
CA ILE A 527 -61.09 -36.50 -43.24
C ILE A 527 -61.61 -35.75 -44.47
N GLN A 528 -61.01 -34.61 -44.83
CA GLN A 528 -61.36 -33.87 -46.04
C GLN A 528 -61.06 -34.67 -47.33
N ALA A 529 -59.91 -35.35 -47.39
CA ALA A 529 -59.59 -36.26 -48.49
C ALA A 529 -60.59 -37.43 -48.61
N LEU A 530 -61.04 -38.00 -47.48
CA LEU A 530 -62.10 -39.01 -47.46
C LEU A 530 -63.48 -38.46 -47.84
N HIS A 531 -63.74 -37.18 -47.61
CA HIS A 531 -64.97 -36.50 -48.06
C HIS A 531 -64.97 -36.30 -49.58
N LEU A 532 -63.86 -35.78 -50.13
CA LEU A 532 -63.66 -35.62 -51.58
C LEU A 532 -63.67 -36.96 -52.32
N ALA A 533 -63.19 -38.03 -51.69
CA ALA A 533 -63.28 -39.40 -52.24
C ALA A 533 -64.72 -39.97 -52.26
N LYS A 534 -65.66 -39.43 -51.47
CA LYS A 534 -67.08 -39.84 -51.47
C LYS A 534 -67.95 -39.05 -52.45
N TYR A 535 -67.56 -37.82 -52.76
CA TYR A 535 -68.22 -36.96 -53.75
C TYR A 535 -67.19 -36.48 -54.78
N PRO A 536 -66.83 -37.33 -55.77
CA PRO A 536 -66.08 -36.85 -56.92
C PRO A 536 -66.96 -35.84 -57.68
N PRO A 537 -66.54 -34.57 -57.82
CA PRO A 537 -67.33 -33.57 -58.54
C PRO A 537 -67.57 -34.03 -59.97
N THR A 538 -68.81 -33.91 -60.43
CA THR A 538 -69.17 -34.23 -61.81
C THR A 538 -68.45 -33.31 -62.78
N ARG A 539 -68.36 -33.70 -64.06
CA ARG A 539 -67.78 -32.84 -65.10
C ARG A 539 -68.51 -31.49 -65.27
N ALA A 540 -69.74 -31.36 -64.79
CA ALA A 540 -70.46 -30.09 -64.73
C ALA A 540 -69.94 -29.23 -63.58
N GLU A 541 -70.00 -29.73 -62.34
CA GLU A 541 -69.51 -29.03 -61.14
C GLU A 541 -68.03 -28.64 -61.26
N LEU A 542 -67.19 -29.50 -61.85
CA LEU A 542 -65.76 -29.20 -62.08
C LEU A 542 -65.55 -28.14 -63.19
N ALA A 543 -66.49 -28.00 -64.14
CA ALA A 543 -66.45 -26.93 -65.13
C ALA A 543 -66.95 -25.60 -64.55
N GLU A 544 -67.96 -25.66 -63.67
CA GLU A 544 -68.52 -24.51 -62.95
C GLU A 544 -67.51 -23.94 -61.94
N LEU A 545 -66.90 -24.78 -61.09
CA LEU A 545 -65.77 -24.38 -60.22
C LEU A 545 -64.57 -23.83 -61.00
N LYS A 546 -64.29 -24.37 -62.19
CA LYS A 546 -63.26 -23.82 -63.06
C LYS A 546 -63.67 -22.48 -63.64
N GLN A 547 -64.94 -22.28 -63.99
CA GLN A 547 -65.46 -21.01 -64.49
C GLN A 547 -65.46 -19.94 -63.40
N GLU A 548 -65.81 -20.28 -62.15
CA GLU A 548 -65.64 -19.39 -61.00
C GLU A 548 -64.16 -19.03 -60.80
N TRP A 549 -63.26 -20.01 -60.83
CA TRP A 549 -61.81 -19.77 -60.68
C TRP A 549 -61.23 -18.92 -61.84
N ASP A 550 -61.63 -19.18 -63.09
CA ASP A 550 -61.19 -18.38 -64.24
C ASP A 550 -61.80 -16.96 -64.19
N LEU A 551 -63.02 -16.79 -63.66
CA LEU A 551 -63.62 -15.48 -63.37
C LEU A 551 -62.87 -14.73 -62.26
N GLU A 552 -62.61 -15.36 -61.11
CA GLU A 552 -61.85 -14.77 -59.99
C GLU A 552 -60.41 -14.43 -60.41
N LEU A 553 -59.77 -15.30 -61.20
CA LEU A 553 -58.45 -15.07 -61.80
C LEU A 553 -58.45 -13.93 -62.83
N THR A 554 -59.55 -13.70 -63.56
CA THR A 554 -59.67 -12.51 -64.43
C THR A 554 -60.01 -11.25 -63.64
N ALA A 555 -60.80 -11.34 -62.57
CA ALA A 555 -61.07 -10.23 -61.65
C ALA A 555 -59.76 -9.75 -60.99
N HIS A 556 -58.94 -10.64 -60.45
CA HIS A 556 -57.61 -10.31 -59.90
C HIS A 556 -56.58 -9.82 -60.95
N LYS A 557 -56.83 -10.02 -62.25
CA LYS A 557 -56.02 -9.46 -63.34
C LYS A 557 -56.55 -8.10 -63.85
N GLN A 558 -57.80 -7.76 -63.57
CA GLN A 558 -58.40 -6.46 -63.92
C GLN A 558 -58.42 -5.48 -62.76
N MET A 559 -58.50 -5.97 -61.52
CA MET A 559 -58.20 -5.18 -60.33
C MET A 559 -56.70 -4.88 -60.27
N GLN A 560 -56.35 -3.69 -59.79
CA GLN A 560 -54.97 -3.22 -59.63
C GLN A 560 -54.19 -3.94 -58.51
N ASP A 561 -54.71 -5.06 -58.01
CA ASP A 561 -54.13 -5.85 -56.93
C ASP A 561 -52.75 -6.43 -57.30
N TYR A 562 -52.50 -6.72 -58.57
CA TYR A 562 -51.20 -7.25 -59.01
C TYR A 562 -50.10 -6.17 -58.97
N ASP A 563 -50.41 -4.96 -59.44
CA ASP A 563 -49.52 -3.80 -59.36
C ASP A 563 -49.31 -3.37 -57.91
N LYS A 564 -50.40 -3.36 -57.12
CA LYS A 564 -50.36 -3.11 -55.68
C LYS A 564 -49.50 -4.15 -54.96
N TRP A 565 -49.64 -5.44 -55.25
CA TRP A 565 -48.82 -6.50 -54.66
C TRP A 565 -47.34 -6.34 -55.04
N ALA A 566 -47.04 -5.92 -56.27
CA ALA A 566 -45.67 -5.60 -56.68
C ALA A 566 -45.11 -4.38 -55.91
N GLN A 567 -45.92 -3.33 -55.69
CA GLN A 567 -45.54 -2.16 -54.89
C GLN A 567 -45.36 -2.50 -53.41
N ASP A 568 -46.29 -3.24 -52.80
CA ASP A 568 -46.24 -3.73 -51.42
C ASP A 568 -45.01 -4.63 -51.21
N ARG A 569 -44.69 -5.48 -52.19
CA ARG A 569 -43.48 -6.30 -52.18
C ARG A 569 -42.21 -5.45 -52.26
N LEU A 570 -42.15 -4.43 -53.13
CA LEU A 570 -41.01 -3.52 -53.20
C LEU A 570 -40.89 -2.62 -51.97
N ALA A 571 -42.00 -2.29 -51.30
CA ALA A 571 -41.98 -1.66 -49.97
C ALA A 571 -41.37 -2.61 -48.93
N PHE A 572 -41.86 -3.84 -48.83
CA PHE A 572 -41.33 -4.85 -47.91
C PHE A 572 -39.85 -5.19 -48.14
N GLU A 573 -39.40 -5.29 -49.40
CA GLU A 573 -37.98 -5.54 -49.71
C GLU A 573 -37.10 -4.34 -49.29
N ARG A 574 -37.59 -3.09 -49.38
CA ARG A 574 -36.90 -1.90 -48.85
C ARG A 574 -36.91 -1.84 -47.31
N GLU A 575 -38.03 -2.14 -46.66
CA GLU A 575 -38.14 -2.21 -45.19
C GLU A 575 -37.21 -3.29 -44.61
N ARG A 576 -37.15 -4.47 -45.25
CA ARG A 576 -36.22 -5.55 -44.90
C ARG A 576 -34.77 -5.07 -44.98
N ASP A 577 -34.40 -4.36 -46.04
CA ASP A 577 -33.01 -3.94 -46.25
C ASP A 577 -32.62 -2.77 -45.32
N GLN A 578 -33.55 -1.85 -45.02
CA GLN A 578 -33.39 -0.89 -43.92
C GLN A 578 -33.21 -1.58 -42.57
N TRP A 579 -34.01 -2.61 -42.26
CA TRP A 579 -33.87 -3.40 -41.03
C TRP A 579 -32.53 -4.14 -40.96
N LEU A 580 -31.99 -4.61 -42.08
CA LEU A 580 -30.65 -5.22 -42.15
C LEU A 580 -29.52 -4.22 -41.93
N VAL A 581 -29.70 -2.94 -42.29
CA VAL A 581 -28.76 -1.85 -41.95
C VAL A 581 -28.86 -1.54 -40.45
N ALA A 582 -30.05 -1.22 -39.95
CA ALA A 582 -30.26 -0.90 -38.53
C ALA A 582 -29.82 -2.04 -37.58
N ARG A 583 -30.00 -3.31 -37.99
CA ARG A 583 -29.49 -4.47 -37.26
C ARG A 583 -27.96 -4.57 -37.27
N ARG A 584 -27.29 -4.11 -38.33
CA ARG A 584 -25.82 -4.06 -38.38
C ARG A 584 -25.28 -2.95 -37.48
N GLU A 585 -25.91 -1.78 -37.50
CA GLU A 585 -25.59 -0.66 -36.62
C GLU A 585 -25.76 -1.06 -35.15
N TYR A 586 -26.89 -1.69 -34.80
CA TYR A 586 -27.12 -2.26 -33.46
C TYR A 586 -26.04 -3.25 -33.00
N LEU A 587 -25.51 -4.10 -33.90
CA LEU A 587 -24.43 -5.02 -33.57
C LEU A 587 -23.09 -4.31 -33.38
N ILE A 588 -22.80 -3.27 -34.18
CA ILE A 588 -21.61 -2.43 -34.00
C ILE A 588 -21.69 -1.67 -32.66
N ASP A 589 -22.86 -1.15 -32.31
CA ASP A 589 -23.10 -0.53 -31.01
C ASP A 589 -22.97 -1.54 -29.86
N GLN A 590 -23.44 -2.78 -30.03
CA GLN A 590 -23.23 -3.84 -29.03
C GLN A 590 -21.73 -4.12 -28.83
N ASP A 591 -20.97 -4.32 -29.90
CA ASP A 591 -19.51 -4.53 -29.83
C ASP A 591 -18.80 -3.33 -29.17
N ASN A 592 -19.21 -2.10 -29.47
CA ASN A 592 -18.69 -0.88 -28.84
C ASN A 592 -19.01 -0.84 -27.33
N TRP A 593 -20.24 -1.20 -26.92
CA TRP A 593 -20.66 -1.26 -25.53
C TRP A 593 -19.94 -2.37 -24.74
N GLU A 594 -19.62 -3.50 -25.38
CA GLU A 594 -18.86 -4.59 -24.76
C GLU A 594 -17.37 -4.21 -24.61
N GLN A 595 -16.76 -3.54 -25.59
CA GLN A 595 -15.40 -2.98 -25.45
C GLN A 595 -15.31 -1.90 -24.37
N GLN A 596 -16.28 -0.98 -24.30
CA GLN A 596 -16.32 0.02 -23.22
C GLN A 596 -16.46 -0.64 -21.84
N ARG A 597 -17.30 -1.67 -21.72
CA ARG A 597 -17.45 -2.42 -20.46
C ARG A 597 -16.14 -3.09 -20.04
N GLN A 598 -15.43 -3.74 -20.97
CA GLN A 598 -14.11 -4.32 -20.69
C GLN A 598 -13.10 -3.26 -20.24
N SER A 599 -13.06 -2.08 -20.89
CA SER A 599 -12.19 -0.97 -20.46
C SER A 599 -12.52 -0.49 -19.04
N TYR A 600 -13.80 -0.42 -18.66
CA TYR A 600 -14.20 -0.08 -17.29
C TYR A 600 -13.89 -1.19 -16.28
N GLU A 601 -13.97 -2.46 -16.67
CA GLU A 601 -13.57 -3.61 -15.84
C GLU A 601 -12.05 -3.62 -15.61
N ASP A 602 -11.24 -3.38 -16.65
CA ASP A 602 -9.78 -3.26 -16.57
C ASP A 602 -9.33 -2.05 -15.72
N ASP A 603 -9.96 -0.88 -15.89
CA ASP A 603 -9.71 0.30 -15.04
C ASP A 603 -10.09 0.03 -13.57
N THR A 604 -11.20 -0.68 -13.32
CA THR A 604 -11.63 -1.06 -11.97
C THR A 604 -10.65 -2.05 -11.33
N GLU A 605 -10.16 -3.03 -12.08
CA GLU A 605 -9.09 -3.94 -11.65
C GLU A 605 -7.77 -3.20 -11.36
N SER A 606 -7.40 -2.24 -12.21
CA SER A 606 -6.22 -1.40 -12.04
C SER A 606 -6.30 -0.56 -10.76
N TRP A 607 -7.45 0.07 -10.51
CA TRP A 607 -7.69 0.86 -9.29
C TRP A 607 -7.70 -0.03 -8.04
N ARG A 608 -8.27 -1.25 -8.13
CA ARG A 608 -8.24 -2.24 -7.05
C ARG A 608 -6.81 -2.66 -6.69
N ARG A 609 -5.95 -2.94 -7.68
CA ARG A 609 -4.52 -3.25 -7.46
C ARG A 609 -3.79 -2.08 -6.79
N ALA A 610 -3.99 -0.85 -7.29
CA ALA A 610 -3.40 0.35 -6.68
C ALA A 610 -3.86 0.57 -5.23
N GLN A 611 -5.11 0.22 -4.89
CA GLN A 611 -5.62 0.28 -3.52
C GLN A 611 -5.05 -0.84 -2.63
N GLU A 612 -4.82 -2.04 -3.17
CA GLU A 612 -4.12 -3.14 -2.49
C GLU A 612 -2.66 -2.76 -2.18
N ASP A 613 -1.93 -2.21 -3.15
CA ASP A 613 -0.54 -1.72 -2.98
C ASP A 613 -0.44 -0.54 -2.01
N TYR A 614 -1.39 0.40 -2.05
CA TYR A 614 -1.47 1.51 -1.08
C TYR A 614 -1.67 0.99 0.35
N ASN A 615 -2.57 0.02 0.53
CA ASN A 615 -2.81 -0.58 1.85
C ASN A 615 -1.57 -1.34 2.35
N LEU A 616 -0.89 -2.10 1.49
CA LEU A 616 0.36 -2.78 1.83
C LEU A 616 1.44 -1.78 2.27
N THR A 617 1.66 -0.75 1.45
CA THR A 617 2.60 0.35 1.73
C THR A 617 2.30 1.05 3.04
N LYS A 618 1.01 1.31 3.32
CA LYS A 618 0.56 1.89 4.59
C LYS A 618 0.90 0.98 5.77
N THR A 619 0.61 -0.33 5.71
CA THR A 619 0.95 -1.25 6.80
C THR A 619 2.46 -1.39 7.06
N PHE A 620 3.28 -1.25 6.00
CA PHE A 620 4.73 -1.15 6.15
C PHE A 620 5.13 0.09 6.98
N TRP A 621 4.68 1.29 6.59
CA TRP A 621 4.95 2.53 7.34
C TRP A 621 4.37 2.53 8.76
N ASP A 622 3.23 1.86 8.99
CA ASP A 622 2.68 1.68 10.34
C ASP A 622 3.65 0.84 11.21
N SER A 623 4.14 -0.29 10.69
CA SER A 623 5.11 -1.14 11.41
C SER A 623 6.47 -0.46 11.64
N GLU A 624 6.93 0.38 10.71
CA GLU A 624 8.18 1.13 10.88
C GLU A 624 8.04 2.19 11.98
N ARG A 625 6.89 2.90 12.04
CA ARG A 625 6.61 3.88 13.11
C ARG A 625 6.56 3.23 14.49
N GLU A 626 6.01 2.02 14.61
CA GLU A 626 6.06 1.25 15.87
C GLU A 626 7.50 0.88 16.27
N ALA A 627 8.35 0.49 15.32
CA ALA A 627 9.76 0.22 15.57
C ALA A 627 10.52 1.49 16.05
N TRP A 628 10.34 2.61 15.38
CA TRP A 628 10.89 3.92 15.80
C TRP A 628 10.35 4.40 17.15
N GLU A 629 9.14 4.02 17.55
CA GLU A 629 8.65 4.26 18.90
C GLU A 629 9.31 3.36 19.95
N LEU A 630 9.49 2.07 19.67
CA LEU A 630 10.16 1.14 20.57
C LEU A 630 11.63 1.51 20.78
N GLU A 631 12.32 2.02 19.74
CA GLU A 631 13.68 2.53 19.85
C GLU A 631 13.75 3.83 20.67
N ARG A 632 12.89 4.81 20.41
CA ARG A 632 12.80 6.02 21.25
C ARG A 632 12.50 5.68 22.73
N LYS A 633 11.61 4.71 22.97
CA LYS A 633 11.29 4.18 24.32
C LYS A 633 12.46 3.42 24.96
N ARG A 634 13.39 2.85 24.17
CA ARG A 634 14.65 2.27 24.66
C ARG A 634 15.65 3.36 25.04
N TRP A 635 15.94 4.28 24.13
CA TRP A 635 16.86 5.40 24.36
C TRP A 635 16.46 6.24 25.58
N ALA A 636 15.16 6.52 25.76
CA ALA A 636 14.67 7.25 26.93
C ALA A 636 15.02 6.55 28.26
N ARG A 637 14.92 5.22 28.33
CA ARG A 637 15.30 4.42 29.52
C ARG A 637 16.80 4.36 29.73
N GLU A 638 17.58 4.31 28.65
CA GLU A 638 19.05 4.33 28.73
C GLU A 638 19.55 5.70 29.20
N GLN A 639 18.95 6.80 28.74
CA GLN A 639 19.20 8.13 29.27
C GLN A 639 18.79 8.25 30.74
N GLU A 640 17.55 7.86 31.10
CA GLU A 640 17.08 7.87 32.50
C GLU A 640 18.01 7.06 33.44
N LYS A 641 18.56 5.94 32.95
CA LYS A 641 19.54 5.13 33.68
C LYS A 641 20.87 5.86 33.85
N ARG A 642 21.44 6.45 32.78
CA ARG A 642 22.67 7.26 32.86
C ARG A 642 22.49 8.47 33.79
N ASP A 643 21.35 9.14 33.72
CA ASP A 643 20.98 10.26 34.58
C ASP A 643 20.96 9.88 36.07
N LYS A 644 20.40 8.70 36.39
CA LYS A 644 20.38 8.15 37.75
C LYS A 644 21.77 7.74 38.22
N GLU A 645 22.57 7.11 37.36
CA GLU A 645 23.95 6.73 37.66
C GLU A 645 24.84 7.96 37.90
N TRP A 646 24.74 8.98 37.05
CA TRP A 646 25.46 10.25 37.20
C TRP A 646 25.05 11.02 38.45
N LYS A 647 23.74 11.12 38.76
CA LYS A 647 23.25 11.75 40.01
C LYS A 647 23.75 11.00 41.25
N ALA A 648 23.73 9.67 41.24
CA ALA A 648 24.21 8.86 42.35
C ALA A 648 25.72 9.04 42.60
N ASP A 649 26.55 9.05 41.56
CA ASP A 649 27.99 9.25 41.72
C ASP A 649 28.35 10.71 42.08
N ALA A 650 27.61 11.70 41.56
CA ALA A 650 27.76 13.11 41.97
C ALA A 650 27.40 13.33 43.44
N ASP A 651 26.30 12.73 43.93
CA ASP A 651 25.90 12.79 45.34
C ASP A 651 26.78 11.95 46.27
N LYS A 652 27.53 10.98 45.72
CA LYS A 652 28.57 10.24 46.44
C LYS A 652 29.85 11.06 46.54
N HIS A 653 30.25 11.77 45.48
CA HIS A 653 31.39 12.69 45.49
C HIS A 653 31.15 13.83 46.50
N ARG A 654 30.01 14.52 46.42
CA ARG A 654 29.66 15.64 47.31
C ARG A 654 29.63 15.24 48.80
N ARG A 655 29.23 14.00 49.10
CA ARG A 655 29.29 13.44 50.47
C ARG A 655 30.71 13.05 50.90
N GLY A 656 31.56 12.60 49.98
CA GLY A 656 32.98 12.37 50.24
C GLY A 656 33.72 13.67 50.56
N GLU A 657 33.55 14.70 49.74
CA GLU A 657 34.19 16.01 49.89
C GLU A 657 33.77 16.72 51.19
N GLY A 658 32.47 16.76 51.51
CA GLY A 658 31.96 17.36 52.75
C GLY A 658 32.55 16.71 54.00
N ASN A 659 32.61 15.37 54.03
CA ASN A 659 33.22 14.62 55.13
C ASN A 659 34.74 14.84 55.21
N ALA A 660 35.44 14.91 54.08
CA ALA A 660 36.90 15.09 54.03
C ALA A 660 37.35 16.48 54.52
N LEU A 661 36.49 17.49 54.41
CA LEU A 661 36.71 18.83 54.98
C LEU A 661 36.36 18.91 56.49
N GLY A 662 35.77 17.86 57.07
CA GLY A 662 35.42 17.78 58.49
C GLY A 662 34.27 18.70 58.93
N VAL A 663 33.56 19.32 57.99
CA VAL A 663 32.53 20.32 58.29
C VAL A 663 31.17 19.64 58.42
N THR A 664 30.52 19.81 59.57
CA THR A 664 29.21 19.20 59.86
C THR A 664 28.17 20.27 60.22
N TRP A 665 26.91 19.99 59.90
CA TRP A 665 25.79 20.82 60.37
C TRP A 665 25.61 20.63 61.88
N THR A 666 25.56 21.73 62.61
CA THR A 666 25.32 21.80 64.06
C THR A 666 24.07 22.64 64.34
N GLY A 667 23.44 22.46 65.51
CA GLY A 667 22.25 23.24 65.87
C GLY A 667 21.14 23.14 64.81
N ILE A 668 20.75 21.92 64.43
CA ILE A 668 19.61 21.71 63.53
C ILE A 668 18.34 22.03 64.32
N GLU A 669 17.77 23.20 64.09
CA GLU A 669 16.60 23.73 64.78
C GLU A 669 15.38 23.66 63.86
N SER A 670 14.31 23.04 64.35
CA SER A 670 13.02 23.00 63.68
C SER A 670 12.21 24.24 64.04
N HIS A 671 12.05 25.16 63.10
CA HIS A 671 11.22 26.34 63.26
C HIS A 671 9.77 26.01 62.88
N HIS A 672 9.11 26.96 62.26
CA HIS A 672 7.67 27.08 62.17
C HIS A 672 7.13 26.58 60.80
N CYS A 673 5.82 26.62 60.56
CA CYS A 673 5.21 26.01 59.37
C CYS A 673 5.00 27.05 58.27
N VAL A 674 5.95 27.12 57.34
CA VAL A 674 5.95 28.11 56.24
C VAL A 674 4.95 27.80 55.11
N ALA A 675 4.45 26.57 55.02
CA ALA A 675 3.35 26.17 54.13
C ALA A 675 2.72 24.83 54.57
N TYR A 676 1.59 24.45 53.95
CA TYR A 676 0.95 23.14 54.17
C TYR A 676 1.92 21.99 53.91
N GLY A 677 2.18 21.20 54.96
CA GLY A 677 3.15 20.11 54.93
C GLY A 677 4.62 20.55 54.90
N THR A 678 4.92 21.85 55.02
CA THR A 678 6.27 22.41 54.90
C THR A 678 6.71 23.15 56.17
N ARG A 679 7.84 22.73 56.76
CA ARG A 679 8.48 23.40 57.91
C ARG A 679 9.76 24.12 57.51
N GLU A 680 10.07 25.24 58.15
CA GLU A 680 11.41 25.84 58.10
C GLU A 680 12.35 25.15 59.10
N TYR A 681 13.56 24.81 58.64
CA TYR A 681 14.67 24.35 59.46
C TYR A 681 15.86 25.29 59.30
N THR A 682 16.56 25.60 60.39
CA THR A 682 17.91 26.17 60.32
C THR A 682 18.97 25.16 60.75
N ALA A 683 20.17 25.30 60.22
CA ALA A 683 21.36 24.67 60.78
C ALA A 683 22.55 25.61 60.68
N ARG A 684 23.47 25.50 61.65
CA ARG A 684 24.70 26.30 61.75
C ARG A 684 25.91 25.51 61.27
N ILE A 685 26.82 26.20 60.59
CA ILE A 685 28.10 25.67 60.12
C ILE A 685 29.22 26.61 60.54
N ALA A 686 30.38 26.04 60.90
CA ALA A 686 31.51 26.77 61.47
C ALA A 686 32.28 27.62 60.43
N PHE A 687 33.32 28.32 60.92
CA PHE A 687 34.05 29.37 60.22
C PHE A 687 34.56 29.01 58.80
N ASP A 688 34.63 30.02 57.92
CA ASP A 688 35.06 29.97 56.50
C ASP A 688 34.28 29.00 55.57
N ALA A 689 33.18 28.41 56.04
CA ALA A 689 32.37 27.46 55.28
C ALA A 689 31.43 28.10 54.23
N ALA A 690 31.72 29.31 53.72
CA ALA A 690 30.79 30.12 52.92
C ALA A 690 30.27 29.45 51.62
N GLN A 691 31.08 28.58 51.00
CA GLN A 691 30.67 27.80 49.84
C GLN A 691 29.93 26.52 50.25
N ALA A 692 30.40 25.81 51.28
CA ALA A 692 29.71 24.64 51.84
C ALA A 692 28.31 25.00 52.34
N CYS A 693 28.13 26.17 52.97
CA CYS A 693 26.86 26.72 53.39
C CYS A 693 25.79 26.74 52.29
N LYS A 694 26.19 26.89 51.01
CA LYS A 694 25.30 26.94 49.84
C LYS A 694 25.13 25.60 49.12
N GLN A 695 25.97 24.60 49.42
CA GLN A 695 26.11 23.37 48.61
C GLN A 695 26.09 22.07 49.42
N MET A 696 26.24 22.13 50.74
CA MET A 696 26.29 20.96 51.62
C MET A 696 24.86 20.52 51.98
N PRO A 697 24.51 19.24 51.74
CA PRO A 697 23.16 18.77 51.98
C PRO A 697 22.83 18.67 53.48
N LEU A 698 21.56 18.88 53.83
CA LEU A 698 21.04 18.60 55.18
C LEU A 698 20.28 17.27 55.17
N THR A 699 20.34 16.51 56.27
CA THR A 699 19.51 15.31 56.47
C THR A 699 18.51 15.54 57.58
N VAL A 700 17.21 15.46 57.28
CA VAL A 700 16.11 15.63 58.25
C VAL A 700 15.13 14.48 58.05
N ASN A 701 14.68 13.85 59.13
CA ASN A 701 13.75 12.71 59.12
C ASN A 701 14.19 11.53 58.19
N GLY A 702 15.48 11.41 57.91
CA GLY A 702 16.06 10.41 56.98
C GLY A 702 16.05 10.80 55.50
N ALA A 703 15.43 11.92 55.12
CA ALA A 703 15.51 12.50 53.78
C ALA A 703 16.70 13.46 53.66
N VAL A 704 17.30 13.54 52.47
CA VAL A 704 18.49 14.36 52.19
C VAL A 704 18.13 15.48 51.23
N PHE A 705 18.36 16.73 51.65
CA PHE A 705 18.01 17.95 50.91
C PHE A 705 19.28 18.60 50.38
N SER A 706 19.41 18.74 49.06
CA SER A 706 20.69 18.98 48.37
C SER A 706 21.35 20.34 48.67
N SER A 707 20.56 21.36 48.96
CA SER A 707 21.00 22.75 49.12
C SER A 707 19.93 23.56 49.86
N PRO A 708 20.29 24.50 50.74
CA PRO A 708 19.34 25.40 51.39
C PRO A 708 18.75 26.44 50.43
N GLN A 709 17.58 26.97 50.79
CA GLN A 709 16.95 28.12 50.12
C GLN A 709 17.69 29.43 50.42
N GLU A 710 18.28 29.57 51.62
CA GLU A 710 19.04 30.75 52.04
C GLU A 710 20.29 30.35 52.86
N CYS A 711 21.36 31.14 52.75
CA CYS A 711 22.59 31.01 53.52
C CYS A 711 23.03 32.41 53.95
N THR A 712 23.00 32.70 55.25
CA THR A 712 23.32 34.01 55.86
C THR A 712 24.46 33.86 56.86
N GLN A 713 25.42 34.78 56.85
CA GLN A 713 26.45 34.83 57.91
C GLN A 713 25.82 35.39 59.20
N ASP A 714 26.12 34.74 60.34
CA ASP A 714 25.63 35.10 61.66
C ASP A 714 26.77 34.95 62.68
N GLU A 715 27.31 36.09 63.11
CA GLU A 715 28.56 36.23 63.88
C GLU A 715 29.72 35.41 63.25
N ASP A 716 30.31 34.47 64.00
CA ASP A 716 31.40 33.59 63.57
C ASP A 716 30.92 32.31 62.86
N SER A 717 29.64 32.24 62.48
CA SER A 717 29.02 31.08 61.83
C SER A 717 28.30 31.46 60.55
N PHE A 718 27.92 30.47 59.75
CA PHE A 718 26.85 30.64 58.78
C PHE A 718 25.60 29.86 59.21
N VAL A 719 24.44 30.49 59.06
CA VAL A 719 23.11 29.89 59.23
C VAL A 719 22.52 29.65 57.85
N SER A 720 22.12 28.41 57.58
CA SER A 720 21.35 28.06 56.39
C SER A 720 19.90 27.75 56.74
N ARG A 721 18.98 28.10 55.84
CA ARG A 721 17.53 27.80 55.94
C ARG A 721 17.09 26.81 54.88
N TRP A 722 16.32 25.81 55.31
CA TRP A 722 15.63 24.87 54.42
C TRP A 722 14.12 24.94 54.65
N HIS A 723 13.35 24.96 53.56
CA HIS A 723 11.91 24.69 53.61
C HIS A 723 11.71 23.24 53.16
N ILE A 724 11.23 22.39 54.07
CA ILE A 724 11.16 20.93 53.92
C ILE A 724 9.69 20.48 53.93
N ASP A 725 9.23 19.92 52.82
CA ASP A 725 7.86 19.48 52.53
C ASP A 725 7.61 17.97 52.72
N VAL A 726 8.67 17.21 53.05
CA VAL A 726 8.64 15.76 53.22
C VAL A 726 8.73 15.37 54.70
N GLY A 727 7.73 14.62 55.18
CA GLY A 727 7.69 14.05 56.54
C GLY A 727 6.96 14.92 57.57
N GLU A 728 6.75 16.21 57.30
CA GLU A 728 6.21 17.19 58.27
C GLU A 728 4.68 17.08 58.44
N ALA A 729 4.23 15.96 58.99
CA ALA A 729 2.84 15.70 59.35
C ALA A 729 2.27 16.74 60.35
N SER A 730 3.14 17.34 61.15
CA SER A 730 2.83 18.43 62.10
C SER A 730 2.50 19.77 61.42
N CYS A 731 2.88 19.97 60.16
CA CYS A 731 2.47 21.12 59.34
C CYS A 731 1.27 20.78 58.41
N LYS A 732 0.58 19.64 58.61
CA LYS A 732 -0.62 19.29 57.85
C LYS A 732 -1.90 19.72 58.58
N VAL A 733 -2.25 20.98 58.34
CA VAL A 733 -3.58 21.54 58.63
C VAL A 733 -4.63 20.96 57.69
N TYR A 734 -5.92 21.12 58.00
CA TYR A 734 -7.02 20.62 57.16
C TYR A 734 -8.22 21.55 57.14
N TRP A 735 -8.99 21.49 56.07
CA TRP A 735 -10.25 22.21 55.94
C TRP A 735 -11.39 21.45 56.63
N GLY A 736 -12.25 22.18 57.35
CA GLY A 736 -13.52 21.66 57.87
C GLY A 736 -14.62 21.63 56.80
N ASP A 737 -15.87 21.50 57.26
CA ASP A 737 -17.03 21.39 56.36
C ASP A 737 -17.16 22.58 55.40
N LEU A 738 -17.35 22.27 54.11
CA LEU A 738 -17.43 23.25 53.03
C LEU A 738 -18.82 23.90 52.98
N SER A 739 -18.91 25.18 53.35
CA SER A 739 -20.14 25.97 53.31
C SER A 739 -20.30 26.68 51.96
N ASN A 740 -21.24 26.21 51.15
CA ASN A 740 -21.70 26.91 49.94
C ASN A 740 -22.41 28.22 50.32
N LYS A 741 -22.02 29.35 49.69
CA LYS A 741 -22.61 30.69 49.88
C LYS A 741 -23.48 31.16 48.71
N GLY A 742 -23.61 30.35 47.66
CA GLY A 742 -24.30 30.73 46.43
C GLY A 742 -23.40 31.49 45.46
N CYS A 743 -24.02 32.14 44.48
CA CYS A 743 -23.31 32.76 43.36
C CYS A 743 -22.55 34.04 43.79
N HIS A 744 -21.36 34.25 43.24
CA HIS A 744 -20.50 35.42 43.49
C HIS A 744 -21.03 36.65 42.74
N GLY A 745 -22.21 37.11 43.10
CA GLY A 745 -22.99 38.05 42.29
C GLY A 745 -23.69 37.37 41.10
N GLN A 746 -24.68 38.05 40.55
CA GLN A 746 -25.53 37.55 39.46
C GLN A 746 -24.83 37.75 38.10
N GLY A 747 -24.77 36.71 37.27
CA GLY A 747 -24.05 36.76 35.98
C GLY A 747 -22.53 36.68 36.11
N SER A 748 -22.04 36.04 37.17
CA SER A 748 -20.59 35.87 37.43
C SER A 748 -20.02 34.54 36.93
N SER A 749 -20.89 33.57 36.60
CA SER A 749 -20.54 32.17 36.34
C SER A 749 -19.72 31.52 37.46
N LYS A 750 -19.79 32.04 38.69
CA LYS A 750 -19.00 31.56 39.84
C LYS A 750 -19.84 31.37 41.09
N ARG A 751 -19.53 30.31 41.84
CA ARG A 751 -20.14 29.98 43.13
C ARG A 751 -19.08 30.05 44.24
N ARG A 752 -19.39 30.80 45.30
CA ARG A 752 -18.51 31.00 46.44
C ARG A 752 -18.71 29.88 47.47
N TYR A 753 -17.62 29.26 47.88
CA TYR A 753 -17.54 28.30 48.99
C TYR A 753 -16.57 28.82 50.05
N GLU A 754 -16.78 28.47 51.32
CA GLU A 754 -15.80 28.70 52.39
C GLU A 754 -15.64 27.47 53.28
N ALA A 755 -14.50 27.35 53.95
CA ALA A 755 -14.26 26.33 54.97
C ALA A 755 -13.32 26.88 56.05
N ARG A 756 -13.54 26.49 57.31
CA ARG A 756 -12.65 26.84 58.42
C ARG A 756 -11.37 26.00 58.35
N LEU A 757 -10.22 26.62 58.55
CA LEU A 757 -8.94 25.92 58.69
C LEU A 757 -8.77 25.38 60.11
N TRP A 758 -8.37 24.12 60.24
CA TRP A 758 -8.14 23.41 61.49
C TRP A 758 -6.73 22.81 61.54
N GLY A 759 -6.24 22.53 62.75
CA GLY A 759 -4.91 21.98 62.99
C GLY A 759 -3.76 23.00 62.97
N ALA A 760 -4.02 24.26 62.62
CA ALA A 760 -3.04 25.34 62.76
C ALA A 760 -2.74 25.56 64.25
N ALA A 761 -1.49 25.31 64.67
CA ALA A 761 -1.06 25.56 66.04
C ALA A 761 -1.08 27.08 66.32
N GLY A 762 -1.71 27.48 67.42
CA GLY A 762 -2.14 28.88 67.66
C GLY A 762 -1.04 29.86 68.06
N GLY A 763 -0.03 30.03 67.21
CA GLY A 763 0.83 31.23 67.22
C GLY A 763 0.16 32.39 66.46
N GLU A 764 0.55 33.63 66.76
CA GLU A 764 0.04 34.84 66.10
C GLU A 764 0.55 35.02 64.65
N TRP A 765 1.47 34.16 64.20
CA TRP A 765 2.20 34.28 62.95
C TRP A 765 1.98 33.03 62.07
N GLU A 766 2.13 33.18 60.75
CA GLU A 766 2.02 32.15 59.69
C GLU A 766 0.66 31.53 59.35
N TRP A 767 -0.43 31.69 60.11
CA TRP A 767 -1.73 31.07 59.74
C TRP A 767 -2.14 31.37 58.28
N ILE A 768 -1.80 32.57 57.79
CA ILE A 768 -2.06 33.04 56.42
C ILE A 768 -1.25 32.28 55.36
N HIS A 769 -0.04 31.82 55.70
CA HIS A 769 0.79 30.97 54.83
C HIS A 769 0.17 29.57 54.71
N MET A 770 -0.27 29.01 55.85
CA MET A 770 -0.99 27.73 55.87
C MET A 770 -2.29 27.83 55.06
N CYS A 771 -3.11 28.85 55.31
CA CYS A 771 -4.34 29.10 54.55
C CYS A 771 -4.08 29.18 53.03
N ARG A 772 -3.07 29.94 52.59
CA ARG A 772 -2.73 30.13 51.17
C ARG A 772 -2.09 28.92 50.49
N SER A 773 -1.75 27.85 51.21
CA SER A 773 -1.07 26.67 50.65
C SER A 773 -1.77 25.34 50.92
N THR A 774 -2.84 25.33 51.72
CA THR A 774 -3.59 24.09 52.02
C THR A 774 -4.55 23.77 50.88
N PRO A 775 -4.36 22.66 50.16
CA PRO A 775 -5.20 22.31 49.03
C PRO A 775 -6.57 21.79 49.47
N ILE A 776 -7.54 21.79 48.55
CA ILE A 776 -8.85 21.16 48.71
C ILE A 776 -9.37 20.66 47.36
N ASP A 777 -10.19 19.61 47.37
CA ASP A 777 -10.94 19.17 46.20
C ASP A 777 -12.41 19.58 46.36
N ILE A 778 -12.94 20.38 45.42
CA ILE A 778 -14.33 20.84 45.42
C ILE A 778 -15.01 20.31 44.15
N HIS A 779 -16.04 19.47 44.31
CA HIS A 779 -16.75 18.81 43.20
C HIS A 779 -15.85 18.06 42.19
N GLY A 780 -14.70 17.56 42.66
CA GLY A 780 -13.71 16.88 41.83
C GLY A 780 -12.68 17.79 41.15
N GLN A 781 -12.78 19.11 41.31
CA GLN A 781 -11.76 20.06 40.89
C GLN A 781 -10.76 20.33 42.03
N HIS A 782 -9.47 20.14 41.76
CA HIS A 782 -8.39 20.34 42.72
C HIS A 782 -7.94 21.80 42.79
N PHE A 783 -8.03 22.41 43.97
CA PHE A 783 -7.57 23.77 44.26
C PHE A 783 -6.31 23.71 45.13
N LYS A 784 -5.19 24.22 44.62
CA LYS A 784 -3.91 24.30 45.36
C LYS A 784 -3.96 25.28 46.55
N SER A 785 -4.88 26.24 46.49
CA SER A 785 -5.08 27.27 47.50
C SER A 785 -6.53 27.77 47.43
N PRO A 786 -7.05 28.43 48.48
CA PRO A 786 -8.20 29.33 48.37
C PRO A 786 -7.89 30.53 47.46
N THR A 787 -8.98 31.15 46.98
CA THR A 787 -8.98 32.45 46.30
C THR A 787 -8.70 33.58 47.29
N GLU A 788 -9.24 33.48 48.51
CA GLU A 788 -9.17 34.49 49.56
C GLU A 788 -9.04 33.82 50.94
N CYS A 789 -8.32 34.47 51.86
CA CYS A 789 -8.05 33.98 53.22
C CYS A 789 -8.49 35.04 54.24
N GLU A 790 -9.44 34.69 55.10
CA GLU A 790 -10.09 35.60 56.05
C GLU A 790 -9.83 35.19 57.50
N ASP A 791 -9.51 36.17 58.36
CA ASP A 791 -9.51 35.99 59.81
C ASP A 791 -10.82 36.51 60.39
N ARG A 792 -11.61 35.62 61.01
CA ARG A 792 -12.87 35.96 61.67
C ARG A 792 -12.73 36.11 63.19
N GLY A 793 -11.50 36.24 63.68
CA GLY A 793 -11.15 36.45 65.08
C GLY A 793 -11.17 35.17 65.92
N THR A 794 -10.66 35.27 67.15
CA THR A 794 -10.30 34.15 68.05
C THR A 794 -11.34 33.04 68.21
N PHE A 795 -12.64 33.35 68.15
CA PHE A 795 -13.71 32.36 68.29
C PHE A 795 -14.02 31.60 66.98
N TYR A 796 -13.98 32.29 65.85
CA TYR A 796 -14.35 31.74 64.54
C TYR A 796 -13.14 31.20 63.77
N GLY A 797 -11.94 31.71 64.03
CA GLY A 797 -10.69 31.28 63.40
C GLY A 797 -10.59 31.65 61.93
N MET A 798 -9.65 30.98 61.24
CA MET A 798 -9.30 31.29 59.86
C MET A 798 -10.23 30.57 58.87
N PHE A 799 -10.59 31.25 57.79
CA PHE A 799 -11.36 30.69 56.68
C PHE A 799 -10.62 30.80 55.35
N GLY A 800 -10.67 29.74 54.57
CA GLY A 800 -10.38 29.78 53.14
C GLY A 800 -11.69 30.00 52.38
N ILE A 801 -11.62 30.74 51.28
CA ILE A 801 -12.75 31.05 50.41
C ILE A 801 -12.35 30.73 48.97
N TRP A 802 -13.22 30.04 48.23
CA TRP A 802 -13.04 29.66 46.83
C TRP A 802 -14.20 30.17 45.98
N ASP A 803 -13.89 30.91 44.90
CA ASP A 803 -14.87 31.22 43.85
C ASP A 803 -14.68 30.24 42.69
N VAL A 804 -15.47 29.16 42.72
CA VAL A 804 -15.43 28.03 41.78
C VAL A 804 -16.32 28.33 40.57
N ASP A 805 -15.87 28.00 39.36
CA ASP A 805 -16.67 28.19 38.15
C ASP A 805 -17.90 27.26 38.16
N ASP A 806 -19.09 27.82 37.91
CA ASP A 806 -20.38 27.13 38.02
C ASP A 806 -21.38 27.79 37.04
N ASP A 807 -21.71 27.07 35.96
CA ASP A 807 -22.63 27.56 34.92
C ASP A 807 -24.05 27.85 35.46
N THR A 808 -24.42 27.32 36.64
CA THR A 808 -25.70 27.65 37.29
C THR A 808 -25.69 29.02 38.00
N CYS A 809 -24.57 29.76 37.89
CA CYS A 809 -24.40 31.14 38.35
C CYS A 809 -24.14 32.15 37.20
N ALA A 810 -24.34 31.73 35.94
CA ALA A 810 -24.31 32.58 34.75
C ALA A 810 -25.58 33.45 34.60
#